data_AF-A0A6N4WYA8-F1
#
_entry.id   AF-A0A6N4WYA8-F1
#
_cell.length_a   1.000
_cell.length_b   1.000
_cell.length_c   1.000
_cell.angle_alpha   90.00
_cell.angle_beta   90.00
_cell.angle_gamma   90.00
#
_symmetry.space_group_name_H-M   'P 1'
#
loop_
_entity.id
_entity.type
_entity.pdbx_description
1 polymer ?
#
loop_
_entity_poly.entity_id
_entity_poly.type
_entity_poly.pdbx_seq_one_letter_code
_entity_poly.pdbx_strand_id
1 'polypeptide(L)'
;MNPHLPKTLLALCASSSIYALSSCLQADTMEASLSINADTIEQTADRHRLTGTNVSLWSRVAIVEDQTFQDYISEWHPATIRMPGGSWSNEYYWNGNGVRIGPEHELENFDTSQQNADGTWEVDYSGYAPGFRLHGEARHLSDYHGDLDVRTQHEWINNLDAKAMVTVNVGSGTPQVAAEWLKWANLTNDYGVNQWEIGNELNGDWELGHRLPDGSSMNGTVYAQRFLEFSKAMRAVDSTVQLGGPASSDLGLDFVEELIRDSGDSLDFVSFHAYPVGVQTIDSSHKFAAIDELRDAIHKIDQWIEKYQPGRKEEIEIGITEWNIKVNEDRDTADRINGLWSALWIGALFEEGVDFANQWDLTTYVEEGGHSAFYIDEATTTVIPKSQYWALWMWNNLMGNELVASKINGTDQLQSFVTKSESGLQVMLVNTSETDAARLTLKLESQQRPQLIGIQHTFSQAEYFWDPHAHKPLWSQKPSQKKLHFDKSRLIHVPAFSICVVQLAWKDAPALPYTPATRAQEPELKILLPERAPADRPIEGWLVATDSNKRLPQLNVDNPTLSIDGPASIDQSTLKLINGAAHFTLTPHGAGTVQITAKNRHLNTTQSIELVALSERNQVNWTFDNPISQWQVESTYELSADPSIKPNQYVAAARIENQLPVKDADQLFHFEPLPSDKLPFKNAVGVIGQLRAAHNLKCADPKAKINIILQSDANHWMPLGSVQLSDIIGKWQDFEFKATKPEHLDAMGKLYSIRIQIQSLAPITGDIYLDDLGFIFRTGL
;
A
#
# COMPACT_ATOMS: atom_id res chain seq x y z
N MET A 1 -9.19 -36.38 -57.78
CA MET A 1 -8.25 -36.90 -58.81
C MET A 1 -7.14 -35.87 -58.98
N ASN A 2 -5.88 -36.29 -58.90
CA ASN A 2 -4.71 -35.52 -59.37
C ASN A 2 -4.57 -35.70 -60.90
N PRO A 3 -3.73 -34.96 -61.67
CA PRO A 3 -2.46 -34.28 -61.28
C PRO A 3 -2.54 -32.73 -61.48
N HIS A 4 -1.49 -31.88 -61.43
CA HIS A 4 -0.02 -32.05 -61.45
C HIS A 4 0.73 -31.06 -60.52
N LEU A 5 1.99 -31.37 -60.23
CA LEU A 5 3.05 -30.52 -59.66
C LEU A 5 4.00 -29.99 -60.78
N PRO A 6 5.07 -29.20 -60.51
CA PRO A 6 5.47 -28.43 -59.30
C PRO A 6 5.88 -26.96 -59.58
N LYS A 7 6.02 -26.13 -58.51
CA LYS A 7 7.08 -25.11 -58.42
C LYS A 7 7.58 -24.92 -56.98
N THR A 8 8.89 -25.03 -56.81
CA THR A 8 9.67 -24.66 -55.63
C THR A 8 10.80 -23.73 -56.09
N LEU A 9 11.03 -22.59 -55.42
CA LEU A 9 12.30 -22.29 -54.72
C LEU A 9 12.28 -20.92 -54.00
N LEU A 10 13.15 -20.82 -52.99
CA LEU A 10 13.32 -19.83 -51.93
C LEU A 10 13.67 -18.36 -52.30
N ALA A 11 13.51 -17.52 -51.26
CA ALA A 11 14.26 -16.29 -50.89
C ALA A 11 13.97 -15.00 -51.71
N LEU A 12 13.72 -13.85 -51.09
CA LEU A 12 14.63 -13.12 -50.19
C LEU A 12 13.92 -12.29 -49.10
N CYS A 13 14.70 -11.78 -48.14
CA CYS A 13 14.26 -10.93 -47.03
C CYS A 13 13.74 -9.54 -47.47
N ALA A 14 12.77 -9.00 -46.74
CA ALA A 14 12.39 -7.59 -46.79
C ALA A 14 12.22 -7.04 -45.36
N SER A 15 13.28 -6.44 -44.82
CA SER A 15 13.24 -5.66 -43.59
C SER A 15 12.47 -4.35 -43.82
N SER A 16 11.31 -4.21 -43.20
CA SER A 16 10.51 -2.98 -43.24
C SER A 16 10.94 -2.02 -42.13
N SER A 17 11.91 -1.16 -42.42
CA SER A 17 12.34 -0.10 -41.50
C SER A 17 11.24 0.96 -41.35
N ILE A 18 10.48 0.89 -40.25
CA ILE A 18 9.61 1.98 -39.83
C ILE A 18 10.49 3.05 -39.19
N TYR A 19 10.83 4.08 -39.96
CA TYR A 19 11.33 5.33 -39.40
C TYR A 19 10.18 6.02 -38.65
N ALA A 20 10.12 5.81 -37.34
CA ALA A 20 9.34 6.68 -36.46
C ALA A 20 9.96 8.08 -36.52
N LEU A 21 9.17 9.05 -36.99
CA LEU A 21 9.58 10.46 -37.02
C LEU A 21 9.77 10.95 -35.59
N SER A 22 10.97 11.47 -35.28
CA SER A 22 11.20 12.22 -34.03
C SER A 22 10.38 13.50 -34.05
N SER A 23 9.17 13.45 -33.49
CA SER A 23 8.45 14.64 -33.08
C SER A 23 9.16 15.24 -31.87
N CYS A 24 9.71 16.44 -32.03
CA CYS A 24 10.04 17.26 -30.86
C CYS A 24 8.74 17.50 -30.09
N LEU A 25 8.60 16.86 -28.93
CA LEU A 25 7.49 17.07 -28.01
C LEU A 25 7.54 18.52 -27.48
N GLN A 26 6.82 19.42 -28.15
CA GLN A 26 6.08 20.43 -27.41
C GLN A 26 5.07 19.65 -26.58
N ALA A 27 5.14 19.76 -25.25
CA ALA A 27 4.07 19.27 -24.40
C ALA A 27 2.79 19.98 -24.83
N ASP A 28 1.77 19.22 -25.21
CA ASP A 28 0.51 19.82 -25.61
C ASP A 28 -0.12 20.42 -24.35
N THR A 29 -0.80 21.55 -24.52
CA THR A 29 -1.41 22.24 -23.38
C THR A 29 -2.89 21.95 -23.38
N MET A 30 -3.37 21.22 -22.37
CA MET A 30 -4.78 20.90 -22.22
C MET A 30 -5.57 22.18 -21.92
N GLU A 31 -6.60 22.47 -22.71
CA GLU A 31 -7.52 23.58 -22.43
C GLU A 31 -8.72 23.08 -21.61
N ALA A 32 -9.00 23.76 -20.50
CA ALA A 32 -10.15 23.47 -19.66
C ALA A 32 -10.90 24.74 -19.24
N SER A 33 -12.15 24.60 -18.84
CA SER A 33 -12.87 25.66 -18.11
C SER A 33 -13.67 25.10 -16.94
N LEU A 34 -13.52 25.75 -15.78
CA LEU A 34 -14.24 25.44 -14.56
C LEU A 34 -15.35 26.49 -14.37
N SER A 35 -16.59 26.02 -14.27
CA SER A 35 -17.74 26.84 -13.90
C SER A 35 -18.06 26.59 -12.44
N ILE A 36 -18.29 27.65 -11.66
CA ILE A 36 -18.55 27.57 -10.21
C ILE A 36 -19.77 28.42 -9.89
N ASN A 37 -20.69 27.86 -9.10
CA ASN A 37 -21.77 28.58 -8.43
C ASN A 37 -21.52 28.52 -6.91
N ALA A 38 -20.84 29.53 -6.37
CA ALA A 38 -20.41 29.54 -4.96
C ALA A 38 -21.54 29.82 -3.94
N ASP A 39 -22.77 30.01 -4.44
CA ASP A 39 -23.96 30.21 -3.62
C ASP A 39 -24.79 28.91 -3.48
N THR A 40 -24.38 27.81 -4.12
CA THR A 40 -25.00 26.48 -3.99
C THR A 40 -24.01 25.52 -3.33
N ILE A 41 -24.31 25.13 -2.08
CA ILE A 41 -23.55 24.12 -1.34
C ILE A 41 -24.07 22.75 -1.78
N GLU A 42 -23.16 21.84 -2.11
CA GLU A 42 -23.47 20.44 -2.46
C GLU A 42 -23.26 19.51 -1.26
N GLN A 43 -22.20 19.73 -0.47
CA GLN A 43 -21.91 18.96 0.73
C GLN A 43 -21.18 19.81 1.79
N THR A 44 -21.28 19.44 3.06
CA THR A 44 -20.57 20.07 4.18
C THR A 44 -19.90 19.00 5.03
N ALA A 45 -18.58 19.11 5.21
CA ALA A 45 -17.80 18.19 6.04
C ALA A 45 -16.70 18.96 6.77
N ASP A 46 -16.29 18.49 7.94
CA ASP A 46 -15.06 18.98 8.53
C ASP A 46 -13.85 18.30 7.87
N ARG A 47 -13.12 19.04 7.03
CA ARG A 47 -11.97 18.52 6.29
C ARG A 47 -10.89 17.90 7.20
N HIS A 48 -10.81 18.32 8.47
CA HIS A 48 -9.87 17.73 9.44
C HIS A 48 -10.27 16.31 9.87
N ARG A 49 -11.57 15.94 9.80
CA ARG A 49 -12.04 14.56 10.00
C ARG A 49 -11.71 13.65 8.82
N LEU A 50 -11.66 14.18 7.60
CA LEU A 50 -11.35 13.42 6.37
C LEU A 50 -9.84 13.14 6.18
N THR A 51 -9.01 13.67 7.07
CA THR A 51 -7.55 13.64 6.98
C THR A 51 -6.91 13.20 8.30
N GLY A 52 -7.63 12.36 9.07
CA GLY A 52 -7.06 11.65 10.22
C GLY A 52 -5.95 10.69 9.78
N THR A 53 -5.33 10.03 10.77
CA THR A 53 -4.24 9.06 10.52
C THR A 53 -4.21 7.94 11.57
N ASN A 54 -3.22 7.06 11.53
CA ASN A 54 -3.05 5.91 12.41
C ASN A 54 -1.68 5.94 13.12
N VAL A 55 -1.65 5.68 14.43
CA VAL A 55 -0.42 5.39 15.20
C VAL A 55 -0.44 3.93 15.66
N SER A 56 0.70 3.27 15.59
CA SER A 56 0.82 1.83 15.84
C SER A 56 1.68 1.53 17.08
N LEU A 57 1.55 0.32 17.63
CA LEU A 57 2.42 -0.13 18.74
C LEU A 57 3.89 -0.26 18.32
N TRP A 58 4.17 -0.44 17.02
CA TRP A 58 5.53 -0.50 16.49
C TRP A 58 6.13 0.87 16.16
N SER A 59 5.36 1.97 16.26
CA SER A 59 5.89 3.33 16.19
C SER A 59 7.00 3.51 17.23
N ARG A 60 8.15 4.04 16.82
CA ARG A 60 9.29 4.25 17.74
C ARG A 60 9.09 5.48 18.61
N VAL A 61 9.35 5.36 19.92
CA VAL A 61 9.29 6.50 20.87
C VAL A 61 10.14 7.67 20.37
N ALA A 62 11.40 7.40 19.98
CA ALA A 62 12.34 8.41 19.50
C ALA A 62 11.93 9.12 18.19
N ILE A 63 10.95 8.59 17.45
CA ILE A 63 10.39 9.24 16.24
C ILE A 63 9.16 10.09 16.62
N VAL A 64 8.30 9.56 17.49
CA VAL A 64 7.12 10.28 18.00
C VAL A 64 7.51 11.48 18.89
N GLU A 65 8.65 11.39 19.58
CA GLU A 65 9.27 12.48 20.35
C GLU A 65 10.14 13.44 19.51
N ASP A 66 10.41 13.17 18.23
CA ASP A 66 11.19 14.09 17.40
C ASP A 66 10.45 15.39 17.14
N GLN A 67 11.12 16.52 17.38
CA GLN A 67 10.51 17.85 17.23
C GLN A 67 10.07 18.12 15.78
N THR A 68 10.80 17.62 14.78
CA THR A 68 10.46 17.82 13.36
C THR A 68 9.18 17.03 13.01
N PHE A 69 9.05 15.80 13.51
CA PHE A 69 7.82 15.02 13.40
C PHE A 69 6.65 15.73 14.09
N GLN A 70 6.81 16.17 15.34
CA GLN A 70 5.76 16.88 16.08
C GLN A 70 5.34 18.20 15.42
N ASP A 71 6.28 18.97 14.89
CA ASP A 71 6.00 20.20 14.13
C ASP A 71 5.15 19.89 12.88
N TYR A 72 5.47 18.83 12.13
CA TYR A 72 4.70 18.43 10.95
C TYR A 72 3.32 17.86 11.30
N ILE A 73 3.18 17.02 12.33
CA ILE A 73 1.85 16.54 12.76
C ILE A 73 0.98 17.70 13.24
N SER A 74 1.57 18.67 13.95
CA SER A 74 0.88 19.89 14.36
C SER A 74 0.49 20.80 13.18
N GLU A 75 1.32 20.89 12.13
CA GLU A 75 0.98 21.63 10.90
C GLU A 75 -0.06 20.92 10.02
N TRP A 76 -0.11 19.59 10.03
CA TRP A 76 -1.16 18.81 9.38
C TRP A 76 -2.49 18.98 10.11
N HIS A 77 -2.49 18.90 11.44
CA HIS A 77 -3.67 19.09 12.29
C HIS A 77 -4.81 18.09 11.97
N PRO A 78 -4.57 16.76 12.09
CA PRO A 78 -5.61 15.75 11.92
C PRO A 78 -6.63 15.81 13.07
N ALA A 79 -7.94 15.66 12.79
CA ALA A 79 -8.94 15.62 13.86
C ALA A 79 -8.89 14.32 14.68
N THR A 80 -8.57 13.19 14.02
CA THR A 80 -8.49 11.87 14.66
C THR A 80 -7.15 11.18 14.39
N ILE A 81 -6.65 10.48 15.42
CA ILE A 81 -5.54 9.55 15.32
C ILE A 81 -6.02 8.20 15.85
N ARG A 82 -6.12 7.21 14.97
CA ARG A 82 -6.54 5.85 15.31
C ARG A 82 -5.38 5.06 15.92
N MET A 83 -5.68 4.27 16.94
CA MET A 83 -4.74 3.49 17.74
C MET A 83 -5.42 2.18 18.20
N PRO A 84 -4.69 1.10 18.49
CA PRO A 84 -3.23 0.97 18.57
C PRO A 84 -2.58 0.44 17.28
N GLY A 85 -3.28 0.51 16.15
CA GLY A 85 -2.91 -0.06 14.84
C GLY A 85 -3.89 -1.15 14.41
N GLY A 86 -3.80 -1.59 13.15
CA GLY A 86 -4.70 -2.58 12.51
C GLY A 86 -4.72 -3.97 13.17
N SER A 87 -4.19 -5.00 12.52
CA SER A 87 -4.29 -6.40 13.01
C SER A 87 -3.77 -6.63 14.42
N TRP A 88 -2.80 -5.83 14.85
CA TRP A 88 -2.25 -5.90 16.20
C TRP A 88 -3.27 -5.56 17.29
N SER A 89 -4.36 -4.84 16.99
CA SER A 89 -5.45 -4.58 17.94
C SER A 89 -6.18 -5.87 18.36
N ASN A 90 -6.38 -6.84 17.47
CA ASN A 90 -6.96 -8.17 17.79
C ASN A 90 -6.01 -9.07 18.59
N GLU A 91 -4.72 -8.72 18.62
CA GLU A 91 -3.68 -9.46 19.34
C GLU A 91 -3.33 -8.80 20.70
N TYR A 92 -3.71 -7.54 20.94
CA TYR A 92 -3.20 -6.74 22.05
C TYR A 92 -4.11 -6.70 23.29
N TYR A 93 -3.53 -7.04 24.45
CA TYR A 93 -4.09 -6.79 25.77
C TYR A 93 -3.51 -5.47 26.29
N TRP A 94 -4.33 -4.43 26.35
CA TRP A 94 -3.90 -3.03 26.57
C TRP A 94 -3.22 -2.76 27.93
N ASN A 95 -3.43 -3.63 28.92
CA ASN A 95 -2.86 -3.54 30.26
C ASN A 95 -2.21 -4.87 30.63
N GLY A 96 -0.94 -4.82 31.01
CA GLY A 96 -0.18 -5.98 31.48
C GLY A 96 -0.22 -6.17 33.00
N ASN A 97 -0.92 -5.35 33.78
CA ASN A 97 -0.86 -5.44 35.24
C ASN A 97 -1.36 -6.80 35.76
N GLY A 98 -0.59 -7.40 36.67
CA GLY A 98 -0.80 -8.78 37.14
C GLY A 98 -0.22 -9.87 36.23
N VAL A 99 -0.08 -9.60 34.93
CA VAL A 99 0.46 -10.55 33.93
C VAL A 99 1.96 -10.32 33.67
N ARG A 100 2.36 -9.07 33.43
CA ARG A 100 3.76 -8.66 33.35
C ARG A 100 4.37 -8.58 34.74
N ILE A 101 5.44 -9.33 34.94
CA ILE A 101 6.27 -9.35 36.15
C ILE A 101 7.67 -8.77 35.93
N GLY A 102 8.02 -8.43 34.67
CA GLY A 102 9.25 -7.71 34.31
C GLY A 102 9.05 -6.79 33.10
N PRO A 103 10.06 -5.96 32.76
CA PRO A 103 9.96 -4.93 31.73
C PRO A 103 10.23 -5.44 30.30
N GLU A 104 10.97 -6.54 30.15
CA GLU A 104 11.42 -7.02 28.85
C GLU A 104 10.33 -7.81 28.10
N HIS A 105 10.60 -8.17 26.83
CA HIS A 105 9.66 -8.95 25.99
C HIS A 105 9.75 -10.47 26.22
N GLU A 106 10.84 -10.97 26.81
CA GLU A 106 11.08 -12.41 26.98
C GLU A 106 10.06 -13.07 27.93
N LEU A 107 9.65 -14.31 27.62
CA LEU A 107 8.61 -15.08 28.33
C LEU A 107 8.78 -15.13 29.87
N GLU A 108 10.01 -15.08 30.38
CA GLU A 108 10.29 -15.05 31.83
C GLU A 108 9.80 -13.78 32.55
N ASN A 109 9.41 -12.75 31.80
CA ASN A 109 8.82 -11.50 32.30
C ASN A 109 7.28 -11.58 32.41
N PHE A 110 6.69 -12.77 32.21
CA PHE A 110 5.25 -13.00 32.22
C PHE A 110 4.84 -14.12 33.19
N ASP A 111 3.82 -13.85 34.00
CA ASP A 111 3.14 -14.88 34.78
C ASP A 111 2.14 -15.64 33.89
N THR A 112 2.62 -16.70 33.26
CA THR A 112 1.80 -17.59 32.41
C THR A 112 0.70 -18.33 33.18
N SER A 113 0.67 -18.27 34.52
CA SER A 113 -0.46 -18.83 35.30
C SER A 113 -1.72 -17.97 35.24
N GLN A 114 -1.65 -16.74 34.70
CA GLN A 114 -2.80 -15.88 34.42
C GLN A 114 -3.53 -16.22 33.10
N GLN A 115 -3.02 -17.18 32.30
CA GLN A 115 -3.69 -17.63 31.09
C GLN A 115 -4.80 -18.65 31.40
N ASN A 116 -6.02 -18.36 30.96
CA ASN A 116 -7.17 -19.24 31.07
C ASN A 116 -7.09 -20.41 30.09
N ALA A 117 -7.86 -21.47 30.37
CA ALA A 117 -7.92 -22.68 29.54
C ALA A 117 -8.49 -22.47 28.13
N ASP A 118 -9.13 -21.34 27.86
CA ASP A 118 -9.62 -20.90 26.54
C ASP A 118 -8.65 -19.95 25.81
N GLY A 119 -7.45 -19.72 26.38
CA GLY A 119 -6.43 -18.84 25.85
C GLY A 119 -6.64 -17.35 26.13
N THR A 120 -7.71 -16.95 26.84
CA THR A 120 -7.85 -15.58 27.37
C THR A 120 -6.93 -15.35 28.56
N TRP A 121 -6.75 -14.09 28.99
CA TRP A 121 -5.86 -13.73 30.11
C TRP A 121 -6.59 -12.93 31.18
N GLU A 122 -6.35 -13.28 32.45
CA GLU A 122 -6.81 -12.54 33.61
C GLU A 122 -5.89 -11.35 33.89
N VAL A 123 -6.40 -10.13 33.69
CA VAL A 123 -5.66 -8.88 33.92
C VAL A 123 -6.17 -8.16 35.16
N ASP A 124 -5.27 -7.70 36.01
CA ASP A 124 -5.62 -6.88 37.18
C ASP A 124 -5.80 -5.41 36.79
N TYR A 125 -7.05 -4.99 36.58
CA TYR A 125 -7.39 -3.60 36.25
C TYR A 125 -7.30 -2.61 37.43
N SER A 126 -6.83 -3.02 38.61
CA SER A 126 -6.60 -2.10 39.74
C SER A 126 -5.34 -1.23 39.58
N GLY A 127 -4.44 -1.62 38.68
CA GLY A 127 -3.22 -0.90 38.31
C GLY A 127 -3.00 -0.85 36.80
N TYR A 128 -1.80 -0.42 36.40
CA TYR A 128 -1.38 -0.41 34.99
C TYR A 128 0.07 -0.85 34.86
N ALA A 129 0.31 -1.75 33.91
CA ALA A 129 1.61 -1.98 33.30
C ALA A 129 1.42 -1.97 31.77
N PRO A 130 2.48 -1.70 30.98
CA PRO A 130 2.40 -1.73 29.52
C PRO A 130 1.71 -3.00 29.00
N GLY A 131 0.88 -2.86 27.97
CA GLY A 131 0.15 -4.00 27.39
C GLY A 131 1.07 -5.08 26.80
N PHE A 132 0.47 -6.19 26.37
CA PHE A 132 1.18 -7.32 25.77
C PHE A 132 0.39 -7.87 24.58
N ARG A 133 1.11 -8.53 23.66
CA ARG A 133 0.54 -9.12 22.44
C ARG A 133 0.54 -10.63 22.52
N LEU A 134 -0.53 -11.23 22.02
CA LEU A 134 -0.56 -12.63 21.63
C LEU A 134 -0.17 -12.76 20.15
N HIS A 135 0.00 -13.98 19.66
CA HIS A 135 0.18 -14.24 18.24
C HIS A 135 -0.39 -15.60 17.82
N GLY A 136 -0.99 -15.63 16.62
CA GLY A 136 -1.55 -16.81 15.98
C GLY A 136 -2.73 -17.46 16.72
N GLU A 137 -3.42 -18.40 16.06
CA GLU A 137 -4.62 -19.04 16.62
C GLU A 137 -4.35 -19.88 17.89
N ALA A 138 -3.09 -20.25 18.14
CA ALA A 138 -2.67 -20.87 19.40
C ALA A 138 -2.58 -19.88 20.58
N ARG A 139 -2.74 -18.57 20.35
CA ARG A 139 -2.78 -17.51 21.37
C ARG A 139 -1.56 -17.51 22.31
N HIS A 140 -0.37 -17.76 21.75
CA HIS A 140 0.88 -17.70 22.50
C HIS A 140 1.30 -16.23 22.69
N LEU A 141 2.09 -15.92 23.74
CA LEU A 141 2.70 -14.61 23.88
C LEU A 141 3.64 -14.35 22.69
N SER A 142 3.47 -13.22 22.02
CA SER A 142 4.31 -12.81 20.89
C SER A 142 5.72 -12.42 21.39
N ASP A 143 6.77 -12.74 20.65
CA ASP A 143 8.16 -12.36 21.03
C ASP A 143 8.39 -10.84 21.07
N TYR A 144 7.46 -10.04 20.54
CA TYR A 144 7.51 -8.58 20.57
C TYR A 144 6.12 -7.96 20.78
N HIS A 145 6.09 -6.87 21.56
CA HIS A 145 4.85 -6.29 22.09
C HIS A 145 4.64 -4.81 21.72
N GLY A 146 5.51 -4.25 20.88
CA GLY A 146 5.56 -2.82 20.57
C GLY A 146 6.67 -2.08 21.32
N ASP A 147 7.09 -0.94 20.76
CA ASP A 147 8.02 0.03 21.38
C ASP A 147 7.23 1.11 22.13
N LEU A 148 5.99 1.38 21.67
CA LEU A 148 5.08 2.37 22.20
C LEU A 148 3.90 1.66 22.88
N ASP A 149 3.62 2.00 24.14
CA ASP A 149 2.44 1.50 24.84
C ASP A 149 1.23 2.44 24.68
N VAL A 150 0.03 1.93 24.96
CA VAL A 150 -1.20 2.72 24.76
C VAL A 150 -1.32 3.93 25.66
N ARG A 151 -0.66 3.94 26.84
CA ARG A 151 -0.55 5.16 27.64
C ARG A 151 0.21 6.23 26.89
N THR A 152 1.39 5.91 26.37
CA THR A 152 2.21 6.87 25.63
C THR A 152 1.49 7.33 24.36
N GLN A 153 0.78 6.44 23.67
CA GLN A 153 -0.09 6.82 22.54
C GLN A 153 -1.19 7.81 22.95
N HIS A 154 -1.96 7.52 24.00
CA HIS A 154 -3.01 8.43 24.49
C HIS A 154 -2.45 9.77 24.94
N GLU A 155 -1.38 9.78 25.74
CA GLU A 155 -0.73 10.99 26.23
C GLU A 155 -0.14 11.83 25.09
N TRP A 156 0.46 11.20 24.08
CA TRP A 156 0.95 11.90 22.90
C TRP A 156 -0.19 12.53 22.08
N ILE A 157 -1.26 11.78 21.78
CA ILE A 157 -2.42 12.29 21.02
C ILE A 157 -3.10 13.43 21.78
N ASN A 158 -3.25 13.34 23.10
CA ASN A 158 -3.87 14.41 23.91
C ASN A 158 -3.02 15.70 24.03
N ASN A 159 -1.73 15.65 23.69
CA ASN A 159 -0.88 16.84 23.60
C ASN A 159 -0.96 17.51 22.21
N LEU A 160 -1.63 16.89 21.24
CA LEU A 160 -2.00 17.46 19.95
C LEU A 160 -3.43 18.00 19.98
N ASP A 161 -3.79 18.86 19.03
CA ASP A 161 -5.19 19.26 18.81
C ASP A 161 -5.94 18.21 17.98
N ALA A 162 -5.95 16.97 18.49
CA ALA A 162 -6.50 15.77 17.87
C ALA A 162 -7.25 14.92 18.92
N LYS A 163 -7.99 13.90 18.46
CA LYS A 163 -8.63 12.91 19.32
C LYS A 163 -8.20 11.49 18.99
N ALA A 164 -8.01 10.68 20.03
CA ALA A 164 -7.80 9.26 19.85
C ALA A 164 -9.09 8.59 19.36
N MET A 165 -8.95 7.68 18.40
CA MET A 165 -9.95 6.67 18.04
C MET A 165 -9.36 5.30 18.40
N VAL A 166 -10.07 4.48 19.17
CA VAL A 166 -9.48 3.24 19.71
C VAL A 166 -10.13 2.00 19.10
N THR A 167 -9.33 1.16 18.44
CA THR A 167 -9.74 -0.19 18.01
C THR A 167 -9.51 -1.18 19.15
N VAL A 168 -10.58 -1.81 19.65
CA VAL A 168 -10.52 -2.74 20.78
C VAL A 168 -10.33 -4.19 20.33
N ASN A 169 -9.65 -4.97 21.17
CA ASN A 169 -9.36 -6.37 20.91
C ASN A 169 -10.62 -7.25 20.97
N VAL A 170 -11.13 -7.67 19.81
CA VAL A 170 -12.24 -8.64 19.67
C VAL A 170 -11.73 -10.05 19.35
N GLY A 171 -10.58 -10.17 18.71
CA GLY A 171 -9.98 -11.43 18.29
C GLY A 171 -9.61 -12.36 19.45
N SER A 172 -8.71 -11.88 20.31
CA SER A 172 -8.22 -12.62 21.48
C SER A 172 -8.75 -12.10 22.83
N GLY A 173 -9.29 -10.88 22.86
CA GLY A 173 -9.85 -10.22 24.04
C GLY A 173 -11.31 -10.57 24.34
N THR A 174 -11.88 -9.87 25.32
CA THR A 174 -13.27 -10.04 25.76
C THR A 174 -13.96 -8.67 25.93
N PRO A 175 -15.31 -8.62 25.99
CA PRO A 175 -16.04 -7.37 26.26
C PRO A 175 -15.58 -6.64 27.53
N GLN A 176 -15.07 -7.36 28.54
CA GLN A 176 -14.52 -6.77 29.76
C GLN A 176 -13.19 -6.05 29.50
N VAL A 177 -12.31 -6.60 28.65
CA VAL A 177 -11.02 -5.97 28.28
C VAL A 177 -11.27 -4.59 27.67
N ALA A 178 -12.23 -4.50 26.75
CA ALA A 178 -12.63 -3.25 26.10
C ALA A 178 -13.30 -2.26 27.07
N ALA A 179 -14.24 -2.73 27.90
CA ALA A 179 -14.94 -1.88 28.87
C ALA A 179 -14.00 -1.31 29.95
N GLU A 180 -13.03 -2.08 30.44
CA GLU A 180 -12.03 -1.59 31.38
C GLU A 180 -11.00 -0.66 30.70
N TRP A 181 -10.71 -0.81 29.40
CA TRP A 181 -9.93 0.20 28.66
C TRP A 181 -10.68 1.53 28.60
N LEU A 182 -11.95 1.52 28.21
CA LEU A 182 -12.81 2.71 28.17
C LEU A 182 -12.86 3.42 29.53
N LYS A 183 -13.09 2.65 30.61
CA LYS A 183 -13.08 3.15 31.98
C LYS A 183 -11.74 3.79 32.35
N TRP A 184 -10.62 3.13 32.02
CA TRP A 184 -9.29 3.65 32.31
C TRP A 184 -8.98 4.90 31.49
N ALA A 185 -9.26 4.90 30.19
CA ALA A 185 -8.96 6.03 29.31
C ALA A 185 -9.79 7.28 29.66
N ASN A 186 -11.12 7.14 29.74
CA ASN A 186 -12.01 8.29 29.92
C ASN A 186 -12.27 8.64 31.39
N LEU A 187 -12.56 7.65 32.25
CA LEU A 187 -12.99 7.93 33.63
C LEU A 187 -11.84 8.04 34.63
N THR A 188 -10.68 7.42 34.34
CA THR A 188 -9.50 7.49 35.22
C THR A 188 -8.48 8.55 34.75
N ASN A 189 -8.27 8.71 33.44
CA ASN A 189 -7.21 9.59 32.89
C ASN A 189 -7.73 10.78 32.06
N ASP A 190 -9.04 10.91 31.83
CA ASP A 190 -9.66 12.03 31.09
C ASP A 190 -9.10 12.22 29.66
N TYR A 191 -8.79 11.11 28.96
CA TYR A 191 -8.31 11.18 27.57
C TYR A 191 -9.42 11.58 26.57
N GLY A 192 -10.70 11.50 26.96
CA GLY A 192 -11.83 11.99 26.15
C GLY A 192 -11.98 11.29 24.80
N VAL A 193 -11.73 9.97 24.76
CA VAL A 193 -11.84 9.12 23.58
C VAL A 193 -13.32 8.92 23.25
N ASN A 194 -13.78 9.48 22.13
CA ASN A 194 -15.19 9.41 21.75
C ASN A 194 -15.52 8.20 20.87
N GLN A 195 -14.71 7.94 19.83
CA GLN A 195 -14.93 6.87 18.86
C GLN A 195 -14.14 5.61 19.24
N TRP A 196 -14.85 4.48 19.36
CA TRP A 196 -14.27 3.17 19.63
C TRP A 196 -14.73 2.16 18.59
N GLU A 197 -13.76 1.54 17.93
CA GLU A 197 -13.97 0.55 16.86
C GLU A 197 -13.86 -0.87 17.43
N ILE A 198 -14.82 -1.72 17.10
CA ILE A 198 -14.97 -3.05 17.71
C ILE A 198 -14.27 -4.12 16.85
N GLY A 199 -12.95 -4.21 16.99
CA GLY A 199 -12.09 -5.15 16.25
C GLY A 199 -11.62 -4.62 14.89
N ASN A 200 -10.69 -5.36 14.28
CA ASN A 200 -10.05 -5.05 13.00
C ASN A 200 -10.24 -6.20 12.00
N GLU A 201 -10.67 -5.95 10.76
CA GLU A 201 -10.60 -6.88 9.61
C GLU A 201 -11.03 -8.34 9.85
N LEU A 202 -11.91 -8.65 10.81
CA LEU A 202 -12.22 -10.04 11.20
C LEU A 202 -12.89 -10.89 10.10
N ASN A 203 -13.16 -10.30 8.93
CA ASN A 203 -13.52 -10.98 7.69
C ASN A 203 -12.33 -11.67 7.01
N GLY A 204 -11.11 -11.15 7.15
CA GLY A 204 -9.88 -11.74 6.63
C GLY A 204 -9.38 -12.91 7.49
N ASP A 205 -8.87 -13.97 6.85
CA ASP A 205 -8.41 -15.17 7.56
C ASP A 205 -6.98 -15.08 8.14
N TRP A 206 -6.33 -13.93 7.93
CA TRP A 206 -5.10 -13.52 8.59
C TRP A 206 -5.30 -12.93 9.99
N GLU A 207 -6.52 -12.47 10.32
CA GLU A 207 -6.80 -11.84 11.61
C GLU A 207 -7.00 -12.87 12.74
N LEU A 208 -6.34 -12.63 13.88
CA LEU A 208 -6.52 -13.48 15.05
C LEU A 208 -7.98 -13.44 15.51
N GLY A 209 -8.61 -14.61 15.58
CA GLY A 209 -10.01 -14.74 15.98
C GLY A 209 -11.00 -14.66 14.82
N HIS A 210 -10.53 -14.54 13.57
CA HIS A 210 -11.33 -14.93 12.41
C HIS A 210 -11.72 -16.42 12.50
N ARG A 211 -10.80 -17.30 12.92
CA ARG A 211 -11.15 -18.70 13.25
C ARG A 211 -11.71 -18.75 14.67
N LEU A 212 -12.82 -19.44 14.82
CA LEU A 212 -13.52 -19.59 16.09
C LEU A 212 -13.11 -20.90 16.79
N PRO A 213 -13.24 -21.01 18.13
CA PRO A 213 -12.82 -22.21 18.86
C PRO A 213 -13.52 -23.53 18.47
N ASP A 214 -14.64 -23.47 17.74
CA ASP A 214 -15.34 -24.65 17.20
C ASP A 214 -14.84 -25.07 15.80
N GLY A 215 -13.85 -24.36 15.25
CA GLY A 215 -13.28 -24.58 13.92
C GLY A 215 -14.03 -23.89 12.78
N SER A 216 -15.11 -23.14 13.07
CA SER A 216 -15.78 -22.31 12.06
C SER A 216 -15.08 -20.96 11.87
N SER A 217 -15.41 -20.24 10.79
CA SER A 217 -14.98 -18.85 10.60
C SER A 217 -16.01 -17.86 11.10
N MET A 218 -15.55 -16.71 11.55
CA MET A 218 -16.39 -15.53 11.71
C MET A 218 -17.08 -15.19 10.39
N ASN A 219 -18.33 -14.80 10.49
CA ASN A 219 -19.15 -14.27 9.41
C ASN A 219 -19.92 -13.07 9.97
N GLY A 220 -20.54 -12.27 9.10
CA GLY A 220 -21.17 -11.02 9.53
C GLY A 220 -22.22 -11.18 10.63
N THR A 221 -23.00 -12.27 10.65
CA THR A 221 -23.98 -12.53 11.71
C THR A 221 -23.32 -12.84 13.05
N VAL A 222 -22.19 -13.57 13.05
CA VAL A 222 -21.41 -13.82 14.27
C VAL A 222 -20.69 -12.55 14.73
N TYR A 223 -20.16 -11.75 13.80
CA TYR A 223 -19.56 -10.46 14.11
C TYR A 223 -20.58 -9.52 14.75
N ALA A 224 -21.77 -9.37 14.16
CA ALA A 224 -22.87 -8.55 14.69
C ALA A 224 -23.27 -8.97 16.12
N GLN A 225 -23.35 -10.28 16.40
CA GLN A 225 -23.58 -10.78 17.76
C GLN A 225 -22.48 -10.35 18.75
N ARG A 226 -21.20 -10.47 18.36
CA ARG A 226 -20.07 -9.99 19.17
C ARG A 226 -20.10 -8.48 19.35
N PHE A 227 -20.42 -7.71 18.31
CA PHE A 227 -20.57 -6.27 18.38
C PHE A 227 -21.58 -5.86 19.47
N LEU A 228 -22.74 -6.53 19.56
CA LEU A 228 -23.73 -6.26 20.61
C LEU A 228 -23.22 -6.61 22.02
N GLU A 229 -22.42 -7.66 22.17
CA GLU A 229 -21.81 -8.02 23.46
C GLU A 229 -20.81 -6.96 23.95
N PHE A 230 -19.91 -6.53 23.07
CA PHE A 230 -18.95 -5.45 23.33
C PHE A 230 -19.66 -4.11 23.56
N SER A 231 -20.59 -3.74 22.69
CA SER A 231 -21.36 -2.48 22.78
C SER A 231 -22.12 -2.36 24.11
N LYS A 232 -22.78 -3.45 24.53
CA LYS A 232 -23.45 -3.51 25.84
C LYS A 232 -22.48 -3.38 27.02
N ALA A 233 -21.30 -3.98 26.96
CA ALA A 233 -20.32 -3.90 28.04
C ALA A 233 -19.71 -2.49 28.14
N MET A 234 -19.34 -1.89 27.02
CA MET A 234 -18.76 -0.55 26.96
C MET A 234 -19.76 0.54 27.34
N ARG A 235 -21.00 0.50 26.83
CA ARG A 235 -22.04 1.48 27.20
C ARG A 235 -22.53 1.36 28.65
N ALA A 236 -22.22 0.26 29.34
CA ALA A 236 -22.45 0.14 30.79
C ALA A 236 -21.41 0.91 31.64
N VAL A 237 -20.25 1.25 31.05
CA VAL A 237 -19.23 2.13 31.64
C VAL A 237 -19.51 3.58 31.31
N ASP A 238 -19.69 3.88 30.01
CA ASP A 238 -19.98 5.22 29.49
C ASP A 238 -20.96 5.12 28.33
N SER A 239 -22.19 5.62 28.52
CA SER A 239 -23.23 5.56 27.50
C SER A 239 -23.10 6.61 26.40
N THR A 240 -22.11 7.51 26.48
CA THR A 240 -21.95 8.66 25.57
C THR A 240 -20.96 8.43 24.43
N VAL A 241 -20.14 7.37 24.50
CA VAL A 241 -19.18 7.02 23.44
C VAL A 241 -19.88 6.55 22.15
N GLN A 242 -19.23 6.84 21.02
CA GLN A 242 -19.59 6.33 19.70
C GLN A 242 -18.93 4.96 19.47
N LEU A 243 -19.73 3.95 19.11
CA LEU A 243 -19.25 2.59 18.85
C LEU A 243 -19.53 2.15 17.42
N GLY A 244 -18.53 1.56 16.75
CA GLY A 244 -18.64 1.17 15.35
C GLY A 244 -17.72 0.04 14.90
N GLY A 245 -17.81 -0.30 13.62
CA GLY A 245 -17.17 -1.47 13.01
C GLY A 245 -17.75 -1.73 11.60
N PRO A 246 -17.39 -2.84 10.92
CA PRO A 246 -16.55 -3.94 11.38
C PRO A 246 -15.04 -3.74 11.15
N ALA A 247 -14.61 -2.58 10.65
CA ALA A 247 -13.28 -2.41 10.04
C ALA A 247 -13.05 -3.43 8.91
N SER A 248 -14.03 -3.58 8.02
CA SER A 248 -13.96 -4.50 6.86
C SER A 248 -12.69 -4.23 6.04
N SER A 249 -11.90 -5.26 5.73
CA SER A 249 -10.58 -5.12 5.08
C SER A 249 -10.56 -4.41 3.72
N ASP A 250 -11.71 -4.33 3.04
CA ASP A 250 -11.81 -3.73 1.71
C ASP A 250 -13.22 -3.22 1.36
N LEU A 251 -13.31 -2.63 0.16
CA LEU A 251 -14.51 -2.08 -0.49
C LEU A 251 -15.54 -3.16 -0.95
N GLY A 252 -15.25 -4.44 -0.70
CA GLY A 252 -16.22 -5.53 -0.74
C GLY A 252 -17.25 -5.43 0.39
N LEU A 253 -16.88 -4.78 1.51
CA LEU A 253 -17.74 -4.49 2.67
C LEU A 253 -18.29 -5.74 3.36
N ASP A 254 -17.45 -6.77 3.52
CA ASP A 254 -17.82 -7.97 4.27
C ASP A 254 -18.23 -7.61 5.70
N PHE A 255 -19.25 -8.31 6.20
CA PHE A 255 -19.91 -8.13 7.50
C PHE A 255 -20.70 -6.83 7.67
N VAL A 256 -20.56 -5.83 6.79
CA VAL A 256 -21.22 -4.52 6.93
C VAL A 256 -22.74 -4.62 6.81
N GLU A 257 -23.28 -5.37 5.83
CA GLU A 257 -24.74 -5.55 5.68
C GLU A 257 -25.35 -6.22 6.93
N GLU A 258 -24.74 -7.30 7.41
CA GLU A 258 -25.13 -8.00 8.64
C GLU A 258 -25.09 -7.09 9.86
N LEU A 259 -24.04 -6.27 10.01
CA LEU A 259 -23.89 -5.37 11.16
C LEU A 259 -25.00 -4.32 11.21
N ILE A 260 -25.27 -3.64 10.09
CA ILE A 260 -26.33 -2.63 9.98
C ILE A 260 -27.72 -3.28 10.21
N ARG A 261 -27.93 -4.48 9.66
CA ARG A 261 -29.21 -5.21 9.77
C ARG A 261 -29.47 -5.76 11.16
N ASP A 262 -28.50 -6.45 11.75
CA ASP A 262 -28.67 -7.28 12.95
C ASP A 262 -28.24 -6.54 14.23
N SER A 263 -27.54 -5.40 14.12
CA SER A 263 -27.07 -4.60 15.28
C SER A 263 -27.20 -3.08 15.14
N GLY A 264 -27.82 -2.58 14.06
CA GLY A 264 -27.90 -1.16 13.75
C GLY A 264 -28.67 -0.28 14.74
N ASP A 265 -29.36 -0.84 15.75
CA ASP A 265 -29.88 -0.09 16.91
C ASP A 265 -28.78 0.37 17.88
N SER A 266 -27.62 -0.30 17.88
CA SER A 266 -26.49 -0.08 18.81
C SER A 266 -25.22 0.43 18.12
N LEU A 267 -25.31 0.72 16.83
CA LEU A 267 -24.23 1.17 15.94
C LEU A 267 -24.25 2.69 15.82
N ASP A 268 -23.11 3.37 16.01
CA ASP A 268 -23.01 4.83 15.80
C ASP A 268 -22.21 5.17 14.54
N PHE A 269 -21.34 4.27 14.08
CA PHE A 269 -20.65 4.42 12.81
C PHE A 269 -20.35 3.06 12.14
N VAL A 270 -20.36 3.05 10.81
CA VAL A 270 -19.80 1.97 9.99
C VAL A 270 -18.33 2.29 9.71
N SER A 271 -17.44 1.30 9.81
CA SER A 271 -16.03 1.45 9.41
C SER A 271 -15.54 0.34 8.49
N PHE A 272 -14.70 0.72 7.53
CA PHE A 272 -14.06 -0.16 6.56
C PHE A 272 -12.72 0.43 6.10
N HIS A 273 -11.92 -0.39 5.42
CA HIS A 273 -10.60 -0.05 4.92
C HIS A 273 -10.61 0.06 3.39
N ALA A 274 -9.67 0.82 2.83
CA ALA A 274 -9.64 1.10 1.39
C ALA A 274 -8.22 1.14 0.81
N TYR A 275 -7.94 0.18 -0.06
CA TYR A 275 -6.66 0.04 -0.78
C TYR A 275 -6.92 -0.34 -2.27
N PRO A 276 -7.68 0.48 -3.03
CA PRO A 276 -8.36 0.03 -4.25
C PRO A 276 -7.44 -0.22 -5.45
N VAL A 277 -6.22 0.34 -5.48
CA VAL A 277 -5.30 0.07 -6.61
C VAL A 277 -4.72 -1.34 -6.48
N GLY A 278 -5.26 -2.27 -7.25
CA GLY A 278 -4.76 -3.65 -7.30
C GLY A 278 -3.26 -3.72 -7.60
N VAL A 279 -2.56 -4.62 -6.91
CA VAL A 279 -1.08 -4.72 -6.83
C VAL A 279 -0.36 -4.72 -8.19
N GLN A 280 -0.99 -5.31 -9.22
CA GLN A 280 -0.42 -5.45 -10.57
C GLN A 280 -0.73 -4.24 -11.48
N THR A 281 -1.34 -3.17 -10.96
CA THR A 281 -1.73 -1.98 -11.74
C THR A 281 -0.52 -1.07 -11.92
N ILE A 282 0.04 -1.04 -13.13
CA ILE A 282 1.21 -0.20 -13.46
C ILE A 282 0.79 1.20 -13.97
N ASP A 283 -0.23 1.25 -14.83
CA ASP A 283 -0.66 2.47 -15.51
C ASP A 283 -1.34 3.49 -14.57
N SER A 284 -0.80 4.70 -14.51
CA SER A 284 -1.27 5.77 -13.62
C SER A 284 -2.74 6.16 -13.83
N SER A 285 -3.28 6.07 -15.05
CA SER A 285 -4.69 6.41 -15.30
C SER A 285 -5.64 5.40 -14.66
N HIS A 286 -5.30 4.10 -14.69
CA HIS A 286 -6.06 3.08 -13.96
C HIS A 286 -5.95 3.25 -12.44
N LYS A 287 -4.79 3.68 -11.92
CA LYS A 287 -4.62 3.97 -10.49
C LYS A 287 -5.55 5.09 -10.01
N PHE A 288 -5.71 6.16 -10.81
CA PHE A 288 -6.66 7.23 -10.50
C PHE A 288 -8.13 6.82 -10.71
N ALA A 289 -8.42 5.95 -11.68
CA ALA A 289 -9.79 5.46 -11.92
C ALA A 289 -10.31 4.59 -10.76
N ALA A 290 -9.44 3.87 -10.05
CA ALA A 290 -9.80 3.05 -8.89
C ALA A 290 -10.44 3.84 -7.72
N ILE A 291 -10.38 5.19 -7.75
CA ILE A 291 -11.09 6.05 -6.79
C ILE A 291 -12.62 5.91 -6.93
N ASP A 292 -13.15 5.55 -8.11
CA ASP A 292 -14.59 5.34 -8.30
C ASP A 292 -15.14 4.16 -7.48
N GLU A 293 -14.30 3.18 -7.10
CA GLU A 293 -14.72 2.04 -6.27
C GLU A 293 -15.21 2.46 -4.88
N LEU A 294 -14.71 3.59 -4.35
CA LEU A 294 -15.21 4.21 -3.13
C LEU A 294 -16.69 4.56 -3.25
N ARG A 295 -17.09 5.18 -4.37
CA ARG A 295 -18.46 5.66 -4.60
C ARG A 295 -19.42 4.47 -4.58
N ASP A 296 -19.05 3.38 -5.25
CA ASP A 296 -19.82 2.14 -5.24
C ASP A 296 -19.91 1.51 -3.83
N ALA A 297 -18.90 1.68 -2.98
CA ALA A 297 -18.94 1.22 -1.58
C ALA A 297 -19.88 2.09 -0.73
N ILE A 298 -19.74 3.42 -0.75
CA ILE A 298 -20.60 4.34 0.02
C ILE A 298 -22.08 4.15 -0.38
N HIS A 299 -22.39 4.11 -1.67
CA HIS A 299 -23.77 3.88 -2.14
C HIS A 299 -24.38 2.56 -1.66
N LYS A 300 -23.60 1.49 -1.42
CA LYS A 300 -24.10 0.24 -0.82
C LYS A 300 -24.41 0.41 0.66
N ILE A 301 -23.52 1.05 1.42
CA ILE A 301 -23.72 1.34 2.84
C ILE A 301 -24.99 2.16 3.02
N ASP A 302 -25.15 3.22 2.22
CA ASP A 302 -26.32 4.09 2.21
C ASP A 302 -27.62 3.30 1.93
N GLN A 303 -27.60 2.41 0.94
CA GLN A 303 -28.73 1.52 0.63
C GLN A 303 -29.04 0.53 1.77
N TRP A 304 -28.04 0.03 2.49
CA TRP A 304 -28.24 -0.85 3.65
C TRP A 304 -28.80 -0.09 4.85
N ILE A 305 -28.31 1.12 5.13
CA ILE A 305 -28.84 2.01 6.17
C ILE A 305 -30.29 2.38 5.85
N GLU A 306 -30.62 2.80 4.63
CA GLU A 306 -32.01 3.09 4.23
C GLU A 306 -32.93 1.86 4.33
N LYS A 307 -32.42 0.67 4.01
CA LYS A 307 -33.19 -0.59 4.00
C LYS A 307 -33.48 -1.13 5.40
N TYR A 308 -32.53 -1.02 6.33
CA TYR A 308 -32.61 -1.66 7.65
C TYR A 308 -32.74 -0.66 8.81
N GLN A 309 -32.16 0.54 8.68
CA GLN A 309 -32.13 1.59 9.69
C GLN A 309 -32.68 2.95 9.16
N PRO A 310 -33.83 3.00 8.46
CA PRO A 310 -34.31 4.21 7.76
C PRO A 310 -34.56 5.42 8.67
N GLY A 311 -34.75 5.21 9.98
CA GLY A 311 -34.90 6.28 10.96
C GLY A 311 -33.59 6.90 11.45
N ARG A 312 -32.44 6.26 11.14
CA ARG A 312 -31.11 6.59 11.66
C ARG A 312 -30.11 6.98 10.56
N LYS A 313 -30.58 7.30 9.34
CA LYS A 313 -29.68 7.64 8.21
C LYS A 313 -28.72 8.79 8.55
N GLU A 314 -29.22 9.83 9.19
CA GLU A 314 -28.44 11.00 9.61
C GLU A 314 -27.76 10.81 10.98
N GLU A 315 -27.80 9.60 11.57
CA GLU A 315 -27.23 9.29 12.90
C GLU A 315 -26.06 8.29 12.83
N ILE A 316 -26.03 7.41 11.83
CA ILE A 316 -24.97 6.40 11.66
C ILE A 316 -23.92 6.99 10.72
N GLU A 317 -22.78 7.39 11.28
CA GLU A 317 -21.66 7.93 10.50
C GLU A 317 -21.02 6.86 9.61
N ILE A 318 -20.42 7.27 8.49
CA ILE A 318 -19.62 6.40 7.62
C ILE A 318 -18.16 6.82 7.71
N GLY A 319 -17.29 5.90 8.15
CA GLY A 319 -15.87 6.15 8.35
C GLY A 319 -14.96 5.20 7.55
N ILE A 320 -13.79 5.69 7.14
CA ILE A 320 -12.74 4.86 6.53
C ILE A 320 -11.51 4.84 7.43
N THR A 321 -11.34 3.77 8.20
CA THR A 321 -10.41 3.75 9.34
C THR A 321 -8.97 3.38 8.98
N GLU A 322 -8.77 2.81 7.79
CA GLU A 322 -7.47 2.72 7.14
C GLU A 322 -7.61 2.96 5.63
N TRP A 323 -6.75 3.81 5.07
CA TRP A 323 -6.65 3.92 3.61
C TRP A 323 -5.26 4.33 3.12
N ASN A 324 -4.90 3.83 1.95
CA ASN A 324 -3.81 4.31 1.11
C ASN A 324 -4.11 3.97 -0.36
N ILE A 325 -3.24 4.36 -1.31
CA ILE A 325 -3.44 4.06 -2.73
C ILE A 325 -3.62 2.55 -3.00
N LYS A 326 -2.83 1.70 -2.32
CA LYS A 326 -2.86 0.24 -2.37
C LYS A 326 -2.25 -0.36 -1.12
N VAL A 327 -2.44 -1.67 -0.91
CA VAL A 327 -1.88 -2.46 0.21
C VAL A 327 -0.39 -2.82 0.03
N ASN A 328 0.13 -2.68 -1.19
CA ASN A 328 1.52 -3.00 -1.48
C ASN A 328 2.45 -1.82 -1.26
N GLU A 329 3.31 -1.98 -0.26
CA GLU A 329 4.39 -1.05 0.07
C GLU A 329 5.49 -1.14 -1.00
N ASP A 330 5.49 -0.15 -1.88
CA ASP A 330 6.45 0.06 -2.95
C ASP A 330 6.47 1.55 -3.38
N ARG A 331 7.18 1.85 -4.46
CA ARG A 331 7.34 3.21 -4.99
C ARG A 331 6.03 3.99 -5.13
N ASP A 332 4.89 3.37 -5.48
CA ASP A 332 3.63 4.11 -5.62
C ASP A 332 3.16 4.73 -4.29
N THR A 333 3.47 4.12 -3.14
CA THR A 333 3.09 4.65 -1.81
C THR A 333 4.04 5.75 -1.32
N ALA A 334 5.10 6.05 -2.08
CA ALA A 334 6.11 7.05 -1.72
C ALA A 334 6.36 8.15 -2.77
N ASP A 335 6.24 7.87 -4.07
CA ASP A 335 6.46 8.84 -5.14
C ASP A 335 5.30 9.85 -5.23
N ARG A 336 5.42 10.86 -6.10
CA ARG A 336 4.48 11.97 -6.26
C ARG A 336 3.04 11.52 -6.56
N ILE A 337 2.86 10.33 -7.13
CA ILE A 337 1.54 9.75 -7.42
C ILE A 337 0.68 9.58 -6.17
N ASN A 338 1.25 9.16 -5.02
CA ASN A 338 0.45 9.00 -3.79
C ASN A 338 -0.15 10.33 -3.34
N GLY A 339 0.60 11.43 -3.42
CA GLY A 339 0.09 12.77 -3.12
C GLY A 339 -1.07 13.18 -4.03
N LEU A 340 -0.93 13.01 -5.35
CA LEU A 340 -2.01 13.31 -6.30
C LEU A 340 -3.24 12.43 -6.06
N TRP A 341 -3.03 11.13 -5.85
CA TRP A 341 -4.10 10.16 -5.63
C TRP A 341 -4.83 10.46 -4.32
N SER A 342 -4.10 10.70 -3.24
CA SER A 342 -4.65 11.09 -1.93
C SER A 342 -5.43 12.40 -2.00
N ALA A 343 -4.98 13.38 -2.79
CA ALA A 343 -5.71 14.64 -2.97
C ALA A 343 -7.06 14.45 -3.68
N LEU A 344 -7.14 13.50 -4.63
CA LEU A 344 -8.38 13.09 -5.28
C LEU A 344 -9.27 12.24 -4.36
N TRP A 345 -8.66 11.31 -3.61
CA TRP A 345 -9.34 10.45 -2.66
C TRP A 345 -10.09 11.27 -1.61
N ILE A 346 -9.41 12.20 -0.93
CA ILE A 346 -10.04 13.09 0.07
C ILE A 346 -11.16 13.94 -0.55
N GLY A 347 -11.02 14.35 -1.81
CA GLY A 347 -12.07 15.04 -2.54
C GLY A 347 -13.30 14.16 -2.82
N ALA A 348 -13.10 12.89 -3.16
CA ALA A 348 -14.17 11.91 -3.31
C ALA A 348 -14.84 11.58 -1.96
N LEU A 349 -14.07 11.45 -0.86
CA LEU A 349 -14.63 11.32 0.51
C LEU A 349 -15.56 12.50 0.82
N PHE A 350 -15.16 13.72 0.45
CA PHE A 350 -15.96 14.93 0.62
C PHE A 350 -17.22 14.88 -0.26
N GLU A 351 -17.11 14.54 -1.54
CA GLU A 351 -18.26 14.46 -2.47
C GLU A 351 -19.31 13.44 -2.01
N GLU A 352 -18.89 12.24 -1.60
CA GLU A 352 -19.78 11.15 -1.18
C GLU A 352 -20.31 11.31 0.27
N GLY A 353 -19.87 12.33 1.01
CA GLY A 353 -20.36 12.61 2.36
C GLY A 353 -19.84 11.66 3.46
N VAL A 354 -18.61 11.16 3.31
CA VAL A 354 -17.93 10.39 4.38
C VAL A 354 -17.71 11.31 5.59
N ASP A 355 -17.96 10.81 6.81
CA ASP A 355 -17.90 11.62 8.04
C ASP A 355 -16.48 11.78 8.58
N PHE A 356 -15.66 10.73 8.46
CA PHE A 356 -14.26 10.73 8.87
C PHE A 356 -13.42 9.69 8.11
N ALA A 357 -12.12 9.94 7.99
CA ALA A 357 -11.20 8.98 7.40
C ALA A 357 -9.79 9.11 7.98
N ASN A 358 -9.12 7.97 8.11
CA ASN A 358 -7.81 7.84 8.71
C ASN A 358 -6.84 7.21 7.71
N GLN A 359 -5.87 8.01 7.25
CA GLN A 359 -4.78 7.52 6.40
C GLN A 359 -3.96 6.47 7.17
N TRP A 360 -3.57 5.42 6.47
CA TRP A 360 -2.62 4.42 6.97
C TRP A 360 -1.24 4.72 6.38
N ASP A 361 -0.18 4.97 7.15
CA ASP A 361 -0.11 5.22 8.60
C ASP A 361 0.85 6.39 8.93
N LEU A 362 1.21 6.56 10.21
CA LEU A 362 2.27 7.49 10.63
C LEU A 362 3.68 6.90 10.54
N THR A 363 3.89 5.61 10.78
CA THR A 363 5.24 5.01 10.92
C THR A 363 5.33 3.60 10.33
N THR A 364 5.76 3.54 9.08
CA THR A 364 6.15 2.32 8.37
C THR A 364 7.66 2.30 8.18
N TYR A 365 8.31 1.15 8.40
CA TYR A 365 9.76 0.99 8.34
C TYR A 365 10.19 0.09 7.16
N VAL A 366 9.72 0.40 5.95
CA VAL A 366 9.99 -0.40 4.73
C VAL A 366 10.80 0.37 3.70
N GLU A 367 11.89 -0.27 3.25
CA GLU A 367 12.90 0.28 2.33
C GLU A 367 12.29 0.86 1.06
N GLU A 368 11.31 0.20 0.45
CA GLU A 368 10.71 0.61 -0.84
C GLU A 368 9.75 1.81 -0.74
N GLY A 369 9.46 2.30 0.47
CA GLY A 369 8.66 3.51 0.68
C GLY A 369 7.67 3.45 1.84
N GLY A 370 7.03 2.30 2.07
CA GLY A 370 6.03 2.08 3.12
C GLY A 370 4.73 2.89 2.96
N HIS A 371 3.71 2.60 3.76
CA HIS A 371 2.45 3.35 3.76
C HIS A 371 2.53 4.72 4.47
N SER A 372 3.44 4.87 5.42
CA SER A 372 3.68 6.08 6.22
C SER A 372 3.49 7.41 5.48
N ALA A 373 2.97 8.43 6.14
CA ALA A 373 2.99 9.80 5.61
C ALA A 373 4.42 10.39 5.51
N PHE A 374 5.42 9.75 6.15
CA PHE A 374 6.80 10.20 6.28
C PHE A 374 7.81 9.15 5.78
N TYR A 375 8.96 9.61 5.31
CA TYR A 375 10.17 8.80 5.25
C TYR A 375 10.87 8.91 6.60
N ILE A 376 11.26 7.77 7.16
CA ILE A 376 11.90 7.66 8.47
C ILE A 376 13.22 6.90 8.33
N ASP A 377 14.32 7.53 8.71
CA ASP A 377 15.63 6.90 8.85
C ASP A 377 15.88 6.61 10.34
N GLU A 378 15.64 5.37 10.78
CA GLU A 378 15.77 4.97 12.20
C GLU A 378 17.20 5.18 12.74
N ALA A 379 18.23 5.07 11.90
CA ALA A 379 19.62 5.20 12.31
C ALA A 379 20.04 6.64 12.65
N THR A 380 19.31 7.62 12.11
CA THR A 380 19.57 9.06 12.31
C THR A 380 18.40 9.82 12.91
N THR A 381 17.30 9.12 13.22
CA THR A 381 15.96 9.66 13.56
C THR A 381 15.47 10.73 12.57
N THR A 382 15.91 10.69 11.31
CA THR A 382 15.55 11.71 10.32
C THR A 382 14.14 11.45 9.80
N VAL A 383 13.26 12.44 9.96
CA VAL A 383 11.88 12.43 9.45
C VAL A 383 11.75 13.41 8.28
N ILE A 384 11.22 12.96 7.14
CA ILE A 384 10.95 13.80 5.96
C ILE A 384 9.54 13.51 5.44
N PRO A 385 8.65 14.50 5.28
CA PRO A 385 7.33 14.28 4.70
C PRO A 385 7.39 13.67 3.29
N LYS A 386 6.56 12.64 3.02
CA LYS A 386 6.36 12.11 1.66
C LYS A 386 5.27 12.91 0.92
N SER A 387 4.99 12.52 -0.32
CA SER A 387 4.00 13.19 -1.17
C SER A 387 2.58 13.22 -0.57
N GLN A 388 2.18 12.14 0.10
CA GLN A 388 0.87 11.99 0.75
C GLN A 388 0.65 13.02 1.86
N TYR A 389 1.64 13.26 2.73
CA TYR A 389 1.58 14.32 3.76
C TYR A 389 1.21 15.67 3.15
N TRP A 390 1.80 16.06 2.01
CA TRP A 390 1.50 17.35 1.41
C TRP A 390 0.08 17.45 0.86
N ALA A 391 -0.52 16.35 0.41
CA ALA A 391 -1.93 16.33 0.01
C ALA A 391 -2.87 16.55 1.21
N LEU A 392 -2.63 15.83 2.31
CA LEU A 392 -3.34 15.96 3.59
C LEU A 392 -3.20 17.38 4.16
N TRP A 393 -1.97 17.89 4.20
CA TRP A 393 -1.65 19.26 4.61
C TRP A 393 -2.37 20.30 3.75
N MET A 394 -2.40 20.11 2.42
CA MET A 394 -3.09 21.03 1.50
C MET A 394 -4.60 21.04 1.70
N TRP A 395 -5.24 19.90 1.98
CA TRP A 395 -6.65 19.87 2.36
C TRP A 395 -6.90 20.64 3.66
N ASN A 396 -6.19 20.33 4.74
CA ASN A 396 -6.42 20.97 6.04
C ASN A 396 -6.09 22.46 6.06
N ASN A 397 -5.01 22.88 5.40
CA ASN A 397 -4.53 24.27 5.49
C ASN A 397 -5.06 25.17 4.37
N LEU A 398 -5.47 24.62 3.22
CA LEU A 398 -5.78 25.44 2.04
C LEU A 398 -7.24 25.37 1.57
N MET A 399 -8.03 24.39 1.99
CA MET A 399 -9.43 24.18 1.59
C MET A 399 -10.42 24.65 2.67
N GLY A 400 -11.71 24.70 2.32
CA GLY A 400 -12.83 25.02 3.22
C GLY A 400 -13.68 23.80 3.58
N ASN A 401 -14.74 24.02 4.35
CA ASN A 401 -15.65 22.97 4.88
C ASN A 401 -17.03 22.93 4.18
N GLU A 402 -17.30 23.83 3.23
CA GLU A 402 -18.49 23.79 2.37
C GLU A 402 -18.07 23.46 0.93
N LEU A 403 -18.41 22.29 0.38
CA LEU A 403 -18.22 21.96 -1.03
C LEU A 403 -19.30 22.66 -1.86
N VAL A 404 -18.93 23.33 -2.96
CA VAL A 404 -19.86 24.13 -3.78
C VAL A 404 -19.98 23.63 -5.21
N ALA A 405 -21.19 23.81 -5.76
CA ALA A 405 -21.54 23.39 -7.10
C ALA A 405 -20.56 23.89 -8.16
N SER A 406 -19.87 22.94 -8.79
CA SER A 406 -18.85 23.24 -9.79
C SER A 406 -18.85 22.23 -10.93
N LYS A 407 -18.35 22.64 -12.09
CA LYS A 407 -18.22 21.78 -13.27
C LYS A 407 -17.01 22.12 -14.12
N ILE A 408 -16.07 21.21 -14.17
CA ILE A 408 -14.94 21.24 -15.10
C ILE A 408 -15.36 20.68 -16.48
N ASN A 409 -14.74 21.19 -17.55
CA ASN A 409 -14.98 20.77 -18.93
C ASN A 409 -13.68 20.93 -19.72
N GLY A 410 -13.31 19.94 -20.54
CA GLY A 410 -12.20 20.03 -21.50
C GLY A 410 -11.39 18.73 -21.61
N THR A 411 -10.95 18.21 -20.47
CA THR A 411 -10.18 16.97 -20.31
C THR A 411 -10.62 16.27 -19.01
N ASP A 412 -10.47 14.94 -18.96
CA ASP A 412 -10.65 14.08 -17.78
C ASP A 412 -9.38 14.02 -16.90
N GLN A 413 -8.21 14.29 -17.49
CA GLN A 413 -6.92 14.35 -16.79
C GLN A 413 -6.75 15.59 -15.88
N LEU A 414 -7.77 16.47 -15.80
CA LEU A 414 -7.80 17.59 -14.86
C LEU A 414 -9.11 17.55 -14.07
N GLN A 415 -9.00 17.19 -12.80
CA GLN A 415 -10.12 17.15 -11.86
C GLN A 415 -10.10 18.36 -10.92
N SER A 416 -11.22 18.67 -10.28
CA SER A 416 -11.34 19.87 -9.45
C SER A 416 -12.33 19.71 -8.30
N PHE A 417 -11.93 20.13 -7.11
CA PHE A 417 -12.82 20.30 -5.96
C PHE A 417 -12.88 21.78 -5.59
N VAL A 418 -14.08 22.31 -5.37
CA VAL A 418 -14.26 23.72 -4.99
C VAL A 418 -14.94 23.77 -3.65
N THR A 419 -14.22 24.31 -2.67
CA THR A 419 -14.75 24.55 -1.32
C THR A 419 -14.84 26.03 -1.03
N LYS A 420 -15.57 26.34 0.04
CA LYS A 420 -15.83 27.68 0.54
C LYS A 420 -15.62 27.72 2.06
N SER A 421 -15.25 28.90 2.54
CA SER A 421 -15.19 29.26 3.96
C SER A 421 -15.50 30.74 4.14
N GLU A 422 -15.56 31.19 5.40
CA GLU A 422 -15.67 32.62 5.74
C GLU A 422 -14.56 33.48 5.15
N SER A 423 -13.40 32.88 4.84
CA SER A 423 -12.24 33.59 4.28
C SER A 423 -12.36 33.88 2.78
N GLY A 424 -13.00 32.99 2.02
CA GLY A 424 -12.93 32.98 0.56
C GLY A 424 -13.45 31.71 -0.09
N LEU A 425 -13.19 31.61 -1.39
CA LEU A 425 -13.35 30.39 -2.19
C LEU A 425 -11.98 29.70 -2.35
N GLN A 426 -11.95 28.37 -2.30
CA GLN A 426 -10.75 27.55 -2.42
C GLN A 426 -10.95 26.52 -3.55
N VAL A 427 -10.15 26.61 -4.61
CA VAL A 427 -10.26 25.75 -5.80
C VAL A 427 -9.05 24.83 -5.88
N MET A 428 -9.22 23.54 -5.55
CA MET A 428 -8.22 22.51 -5.83
C MET A 428 -8.35 22.04 -7.29
N LEU A 429 -7.21 21.82 -7.92
CA LEU A 429 -7.05 21.30 -9.28
C LEU A 429 -5.97 20.23 -9.24
N VAL A 430 -6.28 19.01 -9.67
CA VAL A 430 -5.31 17.92 -9.77
C VAL A 430 -5.16 17.53 -11.22
N ASN A 431 -3.95 17.70 -11.75
CA ASN A 431 -3.59 17.28 -13.10
C ASN A 431 -2.90 15.91 -13.03
N THR A 432 -3.59 14.88 -13.50
CA THR A 432 -3.12 13.49 -13.51
C THR A 432 -2.28 13.15 -14.74
N SER A 433 -2.19 14.06 -15.73
CA SER A 433 -1.30 13.89 -16.89
C SER A 433 0.16 13.97 -16.49
N GLU A 434 0.94 12.93 -16.79
CA GLU A 434 2.39 12.90 -16.53
C GLU A 434 3.18 13.85 -17.45
N THR A 435 2.64 14.15 -18.63
CA THR A 435 3.32 14.90 -19.70
C THR A 435 2.80 16.32 -19.89
N ASP A 436 1.48 16.50 -19.82
CA ASP A 436 0.83 17.68 -20.37
C ASP A 436 0.33 18.63 -19.28
N ALA A 437 0.68 19.91 -19.43
CA ALA A 437 0.22 20.97 -18.54
C ALA A 437 -1.18 21.43 -18.96
N ALA A 438 -1.96 21.93 -18.00
CA ALA A 438 -3.30 22.44 -18.27
C ALA A 438 -3.42 23.97 -18.11
N ARG A 439 -4.23 24.57 -18.98
CA ARG A 439 -4.70 25.96 -18.92
C ARG A 439 -6.18 25.97 -18.61
N LEU A 440 -6.53 26.42 -17.41
CA LEU A 440 -7.91 26.47 -16.93
C LEU A 440 -8.44 27.91 -16.95
N THR A 441 -9.59 28.12 -17.60
CA THR A 441 -10.33 29.40 -17.52
C THR A 441 -11.43 29.34 -16.47
N LEU A 442 -11.38 30.24 -15.48
CA LEU A 442 -12.33 30.31 -14.37
C LEU A 442 -13.60 31.13 -14.70
N LYS A 443 -14.77 30.49 -14.60
CA LYS A 443 -16.09 31.12 -14.68
C LYS A 443 -16.75 31.02 -13.30
N LEU A 444 -16.92 32.17 -12.63
CA LEU A 444 -17.48 32.24 -11.27
C LEU A 444 -18.79 33.03 -11.29
N GLU A 445 -19.83 32.39 -10.78
CA GLU A 445 -21.11 32.95 -10.35
C GLU A 445 -21.16 32.94 -8.82
N SER A 446 -21.41 34.12 -8.22
CA SER A 446 -21.59 34.29 -6.78
C SER A 446 -22.13 35.69 -6.48
N GLN A 447 -22.97 35.79 -5.44
CA GLN A 447 -23.37 37.05 -4.83
C GLN A 447 -22.19 37.78 -4.17
N GLN A 448 -21.28 37.05 -3.52
CA GLN A 448 -20.10 37.61 -2.86
C GLN A 448 -18.92 37.66 -3.84
N ARG A 449 -18.36 38.85 -4.04
CA ARG A 449 -17.22 39.01 -4.96
C ARG A 449 -15.91 38.64 -4.26
N PRO A 450 -15.03 37.83 -4.88
CA PRO A 450 -13.67 37.68 -4.41
C PRO A 450 -12.82 38.93 -4.70
N GLN A 451 -11.66 39.00 -4.06
CA GLN A 451 -10.60 39.96 -4.36
C GLN A 451 -10.02 39.70 -5.76
N LEU A 452 -9.40 40.74 -6.36
CA LEU A 452 -8.77 40.65 -7.68
C LEU A 452 -7.44 39.88 -7.68
N ILE A 453 -6.88 39.63 -6.50
CA ILE A 453 -5.62 38.89 -6.31
C ILE A 453 -5.94 37.59 -5.58
N GLY A 454 -5.62 36.46 -6.22
CA GLY A 454 -5.64 35.14 -5.59
C GLY A 454 -4.23 34.64 -5.33
N ILE A 455 -4.10 33.62 -4.48
CA ILE A 455 -2.85 32.88 -4.28
C ILE A 455 -3.03 31.47 -4.86
N GLN A 456 -2.18 31.10 -5.81
CA GLN A 456 -2.02 29.72 -6.28
C GLN A 456 -0.89 29.09 -5.48
N HIS A 457 -1.20 28.04 -4.73
CA HIS A 457 -0.26 27.09 -4.14
C HIS A 457 -0.07 25.94 -5.14
N THR A 458 1.16 25.47 -5.35
CA THR A 458 1.49 24.42 -6.31
C THR A 458 2.34 23.34 -5.66
N PHE A 459 1.97 22.08 -5.82
CA PHE A 459 2.74 20.91 -5.43
C PHE A 459 2.99 20.02 -6.65
N SER A 460 4.25 19.90 -7.04
CA SER A 460 4.70 19.24 -8.27
C SER A 460 6.09 18.63 -8.05
N GLN A 461 6.74 18.18 -9.14
CA GLN A 461 8.15 17.78 -9.11
C GLN A 461 9.11 18.87 -8.56
N ALA A 462 8.72 20.15 -8.63
CA ALA A 462 9.50 21.27 -8.07
C ALA A 462 9.44 21.33 -6.53
N GLU A 463 8.49 20.61 -5.92
CA GLU A 463 8.29 20.56 -4.48
C GLU A 463 8.63 19.19 -3.91
N TYR A 464 8.48 18.11 -4.69
CA TYR A 464 8.76 16.74 -4.25
C TYR A 464 9.39 15.86 -5.32
N PHE A 465 10.47 15.16 -4.96
CA PHE A 465 11.11 14.14 -5.77
C PHE A 465 11.58 12.99 -4.89
N TRP A 466 11.07 11.78 -5.17
CA TRP A 466 11.55 10.53 -4.61
C TRP A 466 12.76 10.03 -5.42
N ASP A 467 13.86 9.70 -4.75
CA ASP A 467 15.01 9.05 -5.38
C ASP A 467 14.74 7.54 -5.49
N PRO A 468 14.54 6.99 -6.71
CA PRO A 468 14.18 5.58 -6.90
C PRO A 468 15.37 4.62 -6.76
N HIS A 469 16.55 5.10 -6.35
CA HIS A 469 17.73 4.27 -6.10
C HIS A 469 18.26 4.41 -4.67
N ALA A 470 18.04 5.56 -4.04
CA ALA A 470 18.34 5.79 -2.63
C ALA A 470 17.11 5.62 -1.70
N HIS A 471 15.95 5.30 -2.29
CA HIS A 471 14.64 5.05 -1.67
C HIS A 471 14.28 6.06 -0.58
N LYS A 472 14.37 7.34 -0.91
CA LYS A 472 14.04 8.45 0.00
C LYS A 472 13.72 9.74 -0.76
N PRO A 473 13.06 10.72 -0.13
CA PRO A 473 12.87 12.02 -0.75
C PRO A 473 14.24 12.71 -0.93
N LEU A 474 14.62 12.97 -2.18
CA LEU A 474 15.79 13.81 -2.46
C LEU A 474 15.51 15.26 -2.04
N TRP A 475 14.28 15.71 -2.30
CA TRP A 475 13.71 16.93 -1.75
C TRP A 475 12.22 16.74 -1.48
N SER A 476 11.76 17.39 -0.41
CA SER A 476 10.35 17.49 -0.01
C SER A 476 10.14 18.89 0.56
N GLN A 477 9.23 19.66 -0.01
CA GLN A 477 9.05 21.09 0.25
C GLN A 477 7.56 21.46 0.29
N LYS A 478 7.25 22.48 1.10
CA LYS A 478 5.91 23.06 1.20
C LYS A 478 5.45 23.63 -0.15
N PRO A 479 4.16 23.51 -0.52
CA PRO A 479 3.63 23.98 -1.81
C PRO A 479 4.04 25.43 -2.14
N SER A 480 4.56 25.64 -3.34
CA SER A 480 5.09 26.95 -3.75
C SER A 480 3.98 27.93 -4.13
N GLN A 481 4.17 29.21 -3.79
CA GLN A 481 3.12 30.23 -3.90
C GLN A 481 3.36 31.23 -5.04
N LYS A 482 2.28 31.55 -5.77
CA LYS A 482 2.25 32.54 -6.84
C LYS A 482 0.99 33.40 -6.77
N LYS A 483 1.14 34.72 -6.90
CA LYS A 483 0.00 35.64 -7.03
C LYS A 483 -0.63 35.54 -8.42
N LEU A 484 -1.96 35.40 -8.46
CA LEU A 484 -2.78 35.46 -9.67
C LEU A 484 -3.53 36.78 -9.74
N HIS A 485 -3.63 37.36 -10.93
CA HIS A 485 -4.18 38.70 -11.20
C HIS A 485 -5.44 38.60 -12.07
N PHE A 486 -6.59 38.44 -11.43
CA PHE A 486 -7.88 38.20 -12.08
C PHE A 486 -8.50 39.45 -12.74
N ASP A 487 -7.91 40.63 -12.50
CA ASP A 487 -8.15 41.86 -13.25
C ASP A 487 -7.60 41.81 -14.69
N LYS A 488 -6.59 40.96 -14.94
CA LYS A 488 -5.92 40.82 -16.24
C LYS A 488 -6.33 39.56 -16.99
N SER A 489 -6.45 38.44 -16.27
CA SER A 489 -6.79 37.15 -16.86
C SER A 489 -7.37 36.21 -15.81
N ARG A 490 -8.39 35.44 -16.20
CA ARG A 490 -8.96 34.35 -15.40
C ARG A 490 -8.32 32.98 -15.70
N LEU A 491 -7.12 33.01 -16.28
CA LEU A 491 -6.36 31.84 -16.68
C LEU A 491 -5.46 31.35 -15.53
N ILE A 492 -5.69 30.13 -15.10
CA ILE A 492 -4.86 29.39 -14.14
C ILE A 492 -4.00 28.41 -14.95
N HIS A 493 -2.73 28.26 -14.58
CA HIS A 493 -1.83 27.28 -15.20
C HIS A 493 -1.50 26.19 -14.19
N VAL A 494 -1.83 24.95 -14.52
CA VAL A 494 -1.60 23.75 -13.70
C VAL A 494 -0.49 22.93 -14.37
N PRO A 495 0.68 22.75 -13.76
CA PRO A 495 1.74 21.89 -14.32
C PRO A 495 1.26 20.45 -14.58
N ALA A 496 2.00 19.71 -15.42
CA ALA A 496 1.86 18.26 -15.50
C ALA A 496 2.14 17.62 -14.12
N PHE A 497 1.41 16.55 -13.82
CA PHE A 497 1.53 15.71 -12.61
C PHE A 497 1.67 16.52 -11.32
N SER A 498 0.65 17.34 -11.04
CA SER A 498 0.66 18.31 -9.94
C SER A 498 -0.71 18.56 -9.31
N ILE A 499 -0.68 19.06 -8.07
CA ILE A 499 -1.82 19.62 -7.36
C ILE A 499 -1.64 21.14 -7.34
N CYS A 500 -2.70 21.89 -7.64
CA CYS A 500 -2.76 23.34 -7.45
C CYS A 500 -3.97 23.69 -6.59
N VAL A 501 -3.81 24.52 -5.57
CA VAL A 501 -4.94 25.13 -4.84
C VAL A 501 -4.91 26.63 -5.06
N VAL A 502 -6.00 27.17 -5.61
CA VAL A 502 -6.19 28.62 -5.81
C VAL A 502 -7.14 29.14 -4.75
N GLN A 503 -6.60 29.93 -3.83
CA GLN A 503 -7.38 30.64 -2.81
C GLN A 503 -7.77 32.03 -3.31
N LEU A 504 -9.06 32.36 -3.18
CA LEU A 504 -9.68 33.62 -3.58
C LEU A 504 -10.41 34.22 -2.39
N ALA A 505 -9.73 35.05 -1.60
CA ALA A 505 -10.35 35.71 -0.45
C ALA A 505 -11.56 36.56 -0.87
N TRP A 506 -12.58 36.62 -0.02
CA TRP A 506 -13.72 37.52 -0.24
C TRP A 506 -13.28 38.98 -0.20
N LYS A 507 -14.00 39.85 -0.93
CA LYS A 507 -13.67 41.28 -1.05
C LYS A 507 -13.45 41.99 0.29
N ASP A 508 -14.24 41.62 1.30
CA ASP A 508 -14.24 42.26 2.61
C ASP A 508 -13.51 41.41 3.68
N ALA A 509 -12.92 40.26 3.29
CA ALA A 509 -12.06 39.42 4.14
C ALA A 509 -10.61 39.94 4.16
N PRO A 510 -9.78 39.52 5.14
CA PRO A 510 -8.35 39.83 5.15
C PRO A 510 -7.62 39.39 3.87
N ALA A 511 -6.47 40.03 3.57
CA ALA A 511 -5.63 39.60 2.47
C ALA A 511 -4.96 38.25 2.80
N LEU A 512 -4.92 37.35 1.81
CA LEU A 512 -4.31 36.03 1.96
C LEU A 512 -2.81 36.14 2.30
N PRO A 513 -2.28 35.29 3.21
CA PRO A 513 -0.85 35.17 3.43
C PRO A 513 -0.10 34.87 2.13
N TYR A 514 1.10 35.42 1.98
CA TYR A 514 1.95 35.16 0.82
C TYR A 514 3.43 35.09 1.19
N THR A 515 4.01 33.91 0.98
CA THR A 515 5.43 33.62 1.17
C THR A 515 6.05 33.26 -0.19
N PRO A 516 6.93 34.11 -0.76
CA PRO A 516 7.62 33.78 -2.00
C PRO A 516 8.49 32.53 -1.83
N ALA A 517 8.48 31.64 -2.83
CA ALA A 517 9.34 30.46 -2.82
C ALA A 517 10.83 30.84 -2.69
N THR A 518 11.55 30.14 -1.80
CA THR A 518 13.01 30.26 -1.68
C THR A 518 13.67 29.85 -2.98
N ARG A 519 14.67 30.63 -3.43
CA ARG A 519 15.44 30.32 -4.64
C ARG A 519 16.76 29.67 -4.25
N ALA A 520 17.05 28.54 -4.90
CA ALA A 520 18.38 27.97 -4.98
C ALA A 520 19.38 28.99 -5.58
N GLN A 521 20.64 28.93 -5.13
CA GLN A 521 21.69 29.92 -5.44
C GLN A 521 22.91 29.28 -6.11
N GLU A 522 23.30 28.08 -5.68
CA GLU A 522 24.46 27.36 -6.18
C GLU A 522 24.02 26.08 -6.90
N PRO A 523 23.76 26.15 -8.22
CA PRO A 523 23.21 25.03 -8.95
C PRO A 523 24.29 23.97 -9.23
N GLU A 524 23.97 22.71 -8.97
CA GLU A 524 24.77 21.54 -9.33
C GLU A 524 23.94 20.59 -10.20
N LEU A 525 24.59 19.65 -10.88
CA LEU A 525 23.94 18.52 -11.54
C LEU A 525 24.33 17.23 -10.84
N LYS A 526 23.36 16.33 -10.65
CA LYS A 526 23.59 14.97 -10.16
C LYS A 526 22.88 13.99 -11.08
N ILE A 527 23.62 13.00 -11.55
CA ILE A 527 23.02 11.79 -12.10
C ILE A 527 22.58 10.95 -10.89
N LEU A 528 21.44 10.28 -11.00
CA LEU A 528 20.96 9.26 -10.08
C LEU A 528 20.89 7.97 -10.89
N LEU A 529 21.66 6.98 -10.45
CA LEU A 529 21.75 5.61 -10.95
C LEU A 529 22.19 4.74 -9.76
N PRO A 530 21.86 3.44 -9.72
CA PRO A 530 22.46 2.52 -8.77
C PRO A 530 23.97 2.37 -9.05
N GLU A 531 24.76 2.01 -8.03
CA GLU A 531 26.21 1.80 -8.20
C GLU A 531 26.53 0.59 -9.08
N ARG A 532 25.68 -0.46 -8.99
CA ARG A 532 25.83 -1.74 -9.69
C ARG A 532 24.44 -2.17 -10.17
N ALA A 533 24.34 -2.72 -11.38
CA ALA A 533 23.08 -3.18 -11.95
C ALA A 533 23.29 -4.37 -12.89
N PRO A 534 22.26 -5.22 -13.09
CA PRO A 534 22.36 -6.34 -14.02
C PRO A 534 22.42 -5.86 -15.48
N ALA A 535 23.28 -6.49 -16.28
CA ALA A 535 23.45 -6.18 -17.70
C ALA A 535 22.36 -6.80 -18.62
N ASP A 536 21.27 -7.34 -18.06
CA ASP A 536 20.21 -8.08 -18.77
C ASP A 536 18.94 -7.26 -19.05
N ARG A 537 18.80 -6.07 -18.46
CA ARG A 537 17.60 -5.24 -18.52
C ARG A 537 17.91 -3.75 -18.66
N PRO A 538 16.97 -2.94 -19.18
CA PRO A 538 17.06 -1.48 -19.08
C PRO A 538 17.10 -1.03 -17.60
N ILE A 539 17.81 0.07 -17.35
CA ILE A 539 18.00 0.67 -16.04
C ILE A 539 17.43 2.08 -16.09
N GLU A 540 16.52 2.39 -15.17
CA GLU A 540 16.04 3.75 -14.94
C GLU A 540 17.19 4.64 -14.48
N GLY A 541 17.28 5.85 -15.02
CA GLY A 541 18.24 6.85 -14.59
C GLY A 541 17.61 8.23 -14.57
N TRP A 542 18.07 9.07 -13.65
CA TRP A 542 17.62 10.45 -13.54
C TRP A 542 18.79 11.42 -13.60
N LEU A 543 18.54 12.58 -14.19
CA LEU A 543 19.40 13.74 -14.05
C LEU A 543 18.62 14.81 -13.30
N VAL A 544 19.13 15.17 -12.12
CA VAL A 544 18.55 16.21 -11.26
C VAL A 544 19.47 17.41 -11.17
N ALA A 545 18.88 18.58 -10.97
CA ALA A 545 19.56 19.82 -10.69
C ALA A 545 19.18 20.32 -9.31
N THR A 546 20.17 20.44 -8.42
CA THR A 546 19.97 20.77 -7.00
C THR A 546 20.74 22.01 -6.58
N ASP A 547 20.44 22.52 -5.38
CA ASP A 547 21.30 23.44 -4.62
C ASP A 547 22.26 22.64 -3.73
N SER A 548 23.56 22.90 -3.89
CA SER A 548 24.67 22.26 -3.17
C SER A 548 24.51 22.25 -1.64
N ASN A 549 23.82 23.25 -1.07
CA ASN A 549 23.77 23.50 0.37
C ASN A 549 22.37 23.28 1.00
N LYS A 550 21.32 23.06 0.19
CA LYS A 550 19.93 23.09 0.71
C LYS A 550 19.01 21.95 0.28
N ARG A 551 19.45 21.02 -0.58
CA ARG A 551 18.56 20.02 -1.22
C ARG A 551 17.31 20.66 -1.84
N LEU A 552 17.43 21.87 -2.38
CA LEU A 552 16.37 22.53 -3.14
C LEU A 552 16.54 22.21 -4.64
N PRO A 553 15.46 21.99 -5.40
CA PRO A 553 15.57 21.84 -6.84
C PRO A 553 15.91 23.16 -7.53
N GLN A 554 16.82 23.12 -8.49
CA GLN A 554 17.15 24.24 -9.35
C GLN A 554 16.23 24.22 -10.59
N LEU A 555 15.23 25.09 -10.58
CA LEU A 555 14.20 25.14 -11.63
C LEU A 555 14.63 25.86 -12.92
N ASN A 556 15.76 26.58 -12.90
CA ASN A 556 16.28 27.34 -14.05
C ASN A 556 17.69 26.85 -14.42
N VAL A 557 17.78 25.88 -15.33
CA VAL A 557 19.03 25.29 -15.82
C VAL A 557 18.96 25.09 -17.32
N ASP A 558 20.05 25.40 -18.04
CA ASP A 558 20.20 25.09 -19.47
C ASP A 558 20.15 23.57 -19.69
N ASN A 559 19.36 23.11 -20.67
CA ASN A 559 19.23 21.69 -21.05
C ASN A 559 20.61 21.01 -21.18
N PRO A 560 20.92 20.02 -20.32
CA PRO A 560 22.18 19.29 -20.38
C PRO A 560 22.18 18.22 -21.49
N THR A 561 23.36 18.01 -22.06
CA THR A 561 23.68 16.90 -22.96
C THR A 561 24.28 15.75 -22.15
N LEU A 562 23.82 14.53 -22.40
CA LEU A 562 24.40 13.29 -21.89
C LEU A 562 25.41 12.72 -22.90
N SER A 563 26.53 12.22 -22.38
CA SER A 563 27.50 11.40 -23.12
C SER A 563 27.85 10.16 -22.30
N ILE A 564 27.99 9.03 -22.98
CA ILE A 564 28.21 7.71 -22.40
C ILE A 564 29.50 7.08 -22.94
N ASP A 565 30.25 6.42 -22.05
CA ASP A 565 31.38 5.54 -22.38
C ASP A 565 31.18 4.19 -21.68
N GLY A 566 31.46 3.08 -22.35
CA GLY A 566 31.21 1.71 -21.87
C GLY A 566 30.11 0.94 -22.62
N PRO A 567 29.77 -0.29 -22.17
CA PRO A 567 28.94 -1.24 -22.91
C PRO A 567 27.42 -1.01 -22.76
N ALA A 568 26.94 0.20 -23.02
CA ALA A 568 25.51 0.54 -22.99
C ALA A 568 25.17 1.74 -23.90
N SER A 569 23.88 2.00 -24.07
CA SER A 569 23.35 3.21 -24.74
C SER A 569 22.30 3.91 -23.87
N ILE A 570 21.98 5.15 -24.22
CA ILE A 570 20.92 5.96 -23.60
C ILE A 570 19.85 6.30 -24.64
N ASP A 571 18.59 6.37 -24.23
CA ASP A 571 17.46 6.71 -25.10
C ASP A 571 17.52 8.18 -25.58
N GLN A 572 18.01 9.09 -24.74
CA GLN A 572 18.03 10.53 -24.99
C GLN A 572 19.39 11.16 -24.67
N SER A 573 19.99 11.84 -25.66
CA SER A 573 21.29 12.50 -25.51
C SER A 573 21.20 13.97 -25.06
N THR A 574 20.02 14.58 -25.05
CA THR A 574 19.81 15.94 -24.53
C THR A 574 18.53 15.95 -23.72
N LEU A 575 18.64 16.28 -22.43
CA LEU A 575 17.52 16.23 -21.50
C LEU A 575 16.93 17.63 -21.29
N LYS A 576 15.61 17.70 -21.18
CA LYS A 576 14.88 18.89 -20.73
C LYS A 576 14.53 18.66 -19.27
N LEU A 577 15.19 19.39 -18.37
CA LEU A 577 14.88 19.37 -16.94
C LEU A 577 13.50 20.00 -16.73
N ILE A 578 12.50 19.17 -16.39
CA ILE A 578 11.18 19.61 -15.99
C ILE A 578 11.20 19.74 -14.47
N ASN A 579 11.03 20.97 -13.98
CA ASN A 579 11.00 21.27 -12.55
C ASN A 579 12.23 20.74 -11.78
N GLY A 580 13.41 20.81 -12.39
CA GLY A 580 14.68 20.39 -11.78
C GLY A 580 15.06 18.93 -11.97
N ALA A 581 14.26 18.09 -12.66
CA ALA A 581 14.62 16.69 -12.93
C ALA A 581 14.24 16.25 -14.36
N ALA A 582 14.93 15.24 -14.88
CA ALA A 582 14.66 14.58 -16.15
C ALA A 582 15.02 13.10 -16.09
N HIS A 583 14.15 12.24 -16.60
CA HIS A 583 14.36 10.81 -16.75
C HIS A 583 15.16 10.49 -18.03
N PHE A 584 15.95 9.42 -17.99
CA PHE A 584 16.53 8.75 -19.15
C PHE A 584 16.62 7.24 -18.86
N THR A 585 16.69 6.42 -19.91
CA THR A 585 16.87 4.97 -19.77
C THR A 585 18.25 4.54 -20.27
N LEU A 586 19.01 3.88 -19.40
CA LEU A 586 20.27 3.23 -19.75
C LEU A 586 19.99 1.80 -20.21
N THR A 587 20.39 1.44 -21.43
CA THR A 587 20.22 0.10 -22.00
C THR A 587 21.57 -0.62 -22.12
N PRO A 588 21.85 -1.63 -21.26
CA PRO A 588 23.02 -2.49 -21.37
C PRO A 588 23.17 -3.19 -22.72
N HIS A 589 24.43 -3.42 -23.12
CA HIS A 589 24.84 -4.24 -24.27
C HIS A 589 25.86 -5.32 -23.88
N GLY A 590 26.30 -5.31 -22.62
CA GLY A 590 27.23 -6.27 -22.04
C GLY A 590 27.65 -5.85 -20.64
N ALA A 591 28.40 -6.71 -19.96
CA ALA A 591 28.96 -6.39 -18.66
C ALA A 591 30.22 -5.50 -18.76
N GLY A 592 30.45 -4.70 -17.73
CA GLY A 592 31.55 -3.76 -17.62
C GLY A 592 31.12 -2.43 -16.99
N THR A 593 32.09 -1.57 -16.67
CA THR A 593 31.78 -0.23 -16.17
C THR A 593 31.27 0.65 -17.30
N VAL A 594 30.17 1.36 -17.04
CA VAL A 594 29.68 2.45 -17.89
C VAL A 594 29.88 3.76 -17.13
N GLN A 595 30.40 4.77 -17.82
CA GLN A 595 30.50 6.14 -17.32
C GLN A 595 29.53 7.04 -18.07
N ILE A 596 28.65 7.71 -17.33
CA ILE A 596 27.68 8.67 -17.85
C ILE A 596 28.15 10.06 -17.40
N THR A 597 28.27 10.98 -18.34
CA THR A 597 28.58 12.40 -18.08
C THR A 597 27.45 13.27 -18.56
N ALA A 598 26.93 14.12 -17.68
CA ALA A 598 25.93 15.13 -17.99
C ALA A 598 26.58 16.52 -17.96
N LYS A 599 26.34 17.33 -19.00
CA LYS A 599 26.97 18.65 -19.13
C LYS A 599 26.08 19.68 -19.82
N ASN A 600 26.07 20.91 -19.30
CA ASN A 600 25.60 22.08 -20.02
C ASN A 600 26.72 23.15 -20.13
N ARG A 601 26.37 24.42 -20.36
CA ARG A 601 27.34 25.51 -20.50
C ARG A 601 28.15 25.81 -19.23
N HIS A 602 27.59 25.53 -18.06
CA HIS A 602 28.11 25.98 -16.77
C HIS A 602 28.36 24.83 -15.78
N LEU A 603 27.59 23.75 -15.90
CA LEU A 603 27.60 22.61 -14.99
C LEU A 603 28.04 21.34 -15.72
N ASN A 604 28.72 20.47 -14.99
CA ASN A 604 29.07 19.13 -15.42
C ASN A 604 29.04 18.19 -14.22
N THR A 605 28.69 16.94 -14.46
CA THR A 605 28.74 15.85 -13.47
C THR A 605 28.97 14.53 -14.19
N THR A 606 29.56 13.57 -13.49
CA THR A 606 29.90 12.26 -14.03
C THR A 606 29.63 11.20 -12.98
N GLN A 607 28.91 10.15 -13.34
CA GLN A 607 28.67 8.97 -12.52
C GLN A 607 29.08 7.72 -13.28
N SER A 608 29.59 6.71 -12.57
CA SER A 608 29.84 5.38 -13.10
C SER A 608 28.86 4.38 -12.51
N ILE A 609 28.53 3.35 -13.30
CA ILE A 609 27.73 2.19 -12.89
C ILE A 609 28.44 0.92 -13.36
N GLU A 610 28.49 -0.10 -12.52
CA GLU A 610 28.96 -1.44 -12.91
C GLU A 610 27.80 -2.25 -13.50
N LEU A 611 27.88 -2.61 -14.79
CA LEU A 611 26.95 -3.56 -15.40
C LEU A 611 27.47 -4.97 -15.21
N VAL A 612 26.71 -5.82 -14.52
CA VAL A 612 27.15 -7.16 -14.15
C VAL A 612 26.52 -8.23 -15.05
N ALA A 613 27.36 -9.14 -15.56
CA ALA A 613 26.88 -10.34 -16.23
C ALA A 613 26.26 -11.28 -15.20
N LEU A 614 24.96 -11.55 -15.33
CA LEU A 614 24.28 -12.51 -14.49
C LEU A 614 24.57 -13.92 -14.97
N SER A 615 24.87 -14.80 -14.03
CA SER A 615 24.93 -16.25 -14.21
C SER A 615 23.75 -16.87 -13.46
N GLU A 616 23.21 -17.98 -13.95
CA GLU A 616 22.18 -18.74 -13.23
C GLU A 616 22.82 -19.89 -12.46
N ARG A 617 22.34 -20.12 -11.23
CA ARG A 617 22.73 -21.24 -10.39
C ARG A 617 21.49 -21.93 -9.82
N ASN A 618 21.34 -23.20 -10.16
CA ASN A 618 20.37 -24.09 -9.53
C ASN A 618 20.87 -24.42 -8.11
N GLN A 619 20.00 -24.21 -7.11
CA GLN A 619 20.24 -24.55 -5.71
C GLN A 619 19.08 -25.41 -5.23
N VAL A 620 19.37 -26.67 -4.91
CA VAL A 620 18.44 -27.55 -4.21
C VAL A 620 18.37 -27.13 -2.75
N ASN A 621 17.16 -27.11 -2.19
CA ASN A 621 16.84 -26.65 -0.85
C ASN A 621 16.19 -27.74 0.01
N TRP A 622 15.42 -28.65 -0.61
CA TRP A 622 14.82 -29.82 0.04
C TRP A 622 15.19 -31.10 -0.72
N THR A 623 15.93 -32.00 -0.08
CA THR A 623 16.17 -33.39 -0.55
C THR A 623 15.34 -34.42 0.22
N PHE A 624 14.49 -33.97 1.16
CA PHE A 624 13.54 -34.79 1.94
C PHE A 624 14.15 -35.99 2.71
N ASP A 625 15.47 -36.04 2.87
CA ASP A 625 16.18 -37.05 3.68
C ASP A 625 16.03 -36.83 5.21
N ASN A 626 15.58 -35.65 5.62
CA ASN A 626 15.31 -35.27 7.01
C ASN A 626 13.86 -35.64 7.42
N PRO A 627 13.52 -35.64 8.73
CA PRO A 627 12.14 -35.91 9.18
C PRO A 627 11.12 -34.89 8.65
N ILE A 628 9.89 -35.34 8.38
CA ILE A 628 8.79 -34.55 7.81
C ILE A 628 8.57 -33.21 8.54
N SER A 629 8.69 -33.21 9.87
CA SER A 629 8.52 -32.00 10.71
C SER A 629 9.56 -30.90 10.46
N GLN A 630 10.60 -31.16 9.67
CA GLN A 630 11.63 -30.20 9.27
C GLN A 630 11.49 -29.74 7.81
N TRP A 631 10.51 -30.23 7.07
CA TRP A 631 10.31 -29.87 5.66
C TRP A 631 9.60 -28.53 5.49
N GLN A 632 8.87 -28.05 6.51
CA GLN A 632 7.97 -26.88 6.44
C GLN A 632 6.99 -27.02 5.27
N VAL A 633 6.24 -28.13 5.26
CA VAL A 633 5.33 -28.47 4.18
C VAL A 633 4.02 -29.05 4.71
N GLU A 634 2.92 -28.60 4.13
CA GLU A 634 1.57 -29.09 4.34
C GLU A 634 1.04 -29.83 3.10
N SER A 635 -0.04 -30.59 3.28
CA SER A 635 -0.70 -31.32 2.20
C SER A 635 -2.17 -31.53 2.53
N THR A 636 -3.04 -31.48 1.52
CA THR A 636 -4.44 -31.92 1.65
C THR A 636 -4.59 -33.45 1.55
N TYR A 637 -3.48 -34.17 1.41
CA TYR A 637 -3.37 -35.62 1.24
C TYR A 637 -2.50 -36.25 2.35
N GLU A 638 -2.45 -37.59 2.45
CA GLU A 638 -1.56 -38.24 3.41
C GLU A 638 -0.09 -38.02 2.99
N LEU A 639 0.62 -37.22 3.78
CA LEU A 639 2.04 -36.92 3.59
C LEU A 639 2.92 -37.95 4.31
N SER A 640 3.92 -38.49 3.59
CA SER A 640 4.88 -39.46 4.13
C SER A 640 6.28 -39.31 3.51
N ALA A 641 7.26 -40.00 4.10
CA ALA A 641 8.63 -40.11 3.58
C ALA A 641 8.88 -41.53 3.08
N ASP A 642 9.18 -41.71 1.78
CA ASP A 642 9.29 -43.03 1.15
C ASP A 642 10.75 -43.37 0.77
N PRO A 643 11.39 -44.36 1.44
CA PRO A 643 12.75 -44.81 1.13
C PRO A 643 12.82 -45.86 0.01
N SER A 644 11.68 -46.27 -0.57
CA SER A 644 11.64 -47.34 -1.59
C SER A 644 11.83 -46.85 -3.02
N ILE A 645 11.74 -45.53 -3.24
CA ILE A 645 11.62 -44.90 -4.56
C ILE A 645 12.97 -44.46 -5.14
N LYS A 646 13.92 -44.05 -4.27
CA LYS A 646 15.33 -43.77 -4.60
C LYS A 646 16.26 -44.58 -3.67
N PRO A 647 17.34 -45.22 -4.19
CA PRO A 647 18.25 -45.99 -3.33
C PRO A 647 19.01 -45.13 -2.33
N ASN A 648 18.90 -45.46 -1.03
CA ASN A 648 19.57 -44.79 0.09
C ASN A 648 19.17 -43.31 0.32
N GLN A 649 17.98 -42.91 -0.14
CA GLN A 649 17.42 -41.56 0.06
C GLN A 649 15.94 -41.69 0.44
N TYR A 650 15.41 -40.72 1.17
CA TYR A 650 13.96 -40.58 1.36
C TYR A 650 13.43 -39.51 0.41
N VAL A 651 12.21 -39.70 -0.10
CA VAL A 651 11.52 -38.68 -0.90
C VAL A 651 10.18 -38.33 -0.26
N ALA A 652 9.71 -37.09 -0.46
CA ALA A 652 8.38 -36.71 -0.01
C ALA A 652 7.33 -37.42 -0.87
N ALA A 653 6.29 -37.95 -0.24
CA ALA A 653 5.22 -38.69 -0.88
C ALA A 653 3.84 -38.18 -0.40
N ALA A 654 2.99 -37.77 -1.34
CA ALA A 654 1.59 -37.44 -1.10
C ALA A 654 0.70 -38.58 -1.64
N ARG A 655 -0.02 -39.28 -0.77
CA ARG A 655 -0.91 -40.39 -1.14
C ARG A 655 -2.34 -39.93 -1.36
N ILE A 656 -2.87 -40.25 -2.54
CA ILE A 656 -4.25 -39.92 -2.93
C ILE A 656 -5.10 -41.21 -2.93
N GLU A 657 -6.19 -41.22 -2.16
CA GLU A 657 -7.05 -42.39 -1.98
C GLU A 657 -8.40 -42.25 -2.69
N ASN A 658 -8.42 -42.37 -4.02
CA ASN A 658 -9.63 -42.28 -4.85
C ASN A 658 -10.38 -40.94 -4.66
N GLN A 659 -9.63 -39.85 -4.46
CA GLN A 659 -10.15 -38.50 -4.29
C GLN A 659 -10.15 -37.76 -5.63
N LEU A 660 -11.17 -36.92 -5.84
CA LEU A 660 -11.21 -35.92 -6.92
C LEU A 660 -10.63 -34.61 -6.37
N PRO A 661 -9.54 -34.07 -6.94
CA PRO A 661 -9.03 -32.76 -6.53
C PRO A 661 -10.08 -31.67 -6.76
N VAL A 662 -10.33 -30.85 -5.74
CA VAL A 662 -11.24 -29.70 -5.79
C VAL A 662 -10.59 -28.51 -5.09
N LYS A 663 -11.17 -27.31 -5.22
CA LYS A 663 -10.69 -26.11 -4.53
C LYS A 663 -10.52 -26.43 -3.03
N ASP A 664 -9.37 -26.05 -2.49
CA ASP A 664 -8.99 -26.21 -1.08
C ASP A 664 -8.81 -27.70 -0.63
N ALA A 665 -8.80 -28.63 -1.60
CA ALA A 665 -8.47 -30.06 -1.42
C ALA A 665 -7.71 -30.61 -2.66
N ASP A 666 -6.69 -29.86 -3.10
CA ASP A 666 -5.91 -30.13 -4.31
C ASP A 666 -4.39 -29.94 -4.15
N GLN A 667 -3.91 -29.70 -2.92
CA GLN A 667 -2.50 -29.44 -2.63
C GLN A 667 -1.74 -30.74 -2.36
N LEU A 668 -0.80 -31.11 -3.24
CA LEU A 668 0.12 -32.22 -2.99
C LEU A 668 1.14 -31.84 -1.92
N PHE A 669 1.75 -30.67 -2.08
CA PHE A 669 2.77 -30.11 -1.21
C PHE A 669 2.64 -28.59 -1.22
N HIS A 670 2.56 -27.97 -0.05
CA HIS A 670 2.42 -26.53 0.13
C HIS A 670 3.47 -26.06 1.14
N PHE A 671 4.42 -25.24 0.70
CA PHE A 671 5.57 -24.81 1.51
C PHE A 671 5.35 -23.35 1.92
N GLU A 672 4.91 -23.14 3.15
CA GLU A 672 4.58 -21.83 3.69
C GLU A 672 4.81 -21.81 5.22
N PRO A 673 5.46 -20.77 5.79
CA PRO A 673 6.23 -19.74 5.09
C PRO A 673 7.54 -20.29 4.51
N LEU A 674 7.98 -19.72 3.39
CA LEU A 674 9.32 -19.98 2.85
C LEU A 674 10.41 -19.34 3.73
N PRO A 675 11.61 -19.96 3.84
CA PRO A 675 12.71 -19.46 4.66
C PRO A 675 13.45 -18.28 3.98
N SER A 676 12.79 -17.13 3.91
CA SER A 676 13.31 -15.87 3.33
C SER A 676 14.53 -15.33 4.09
N ASP A 677 14.70 -15.71 5.36
CA ASP A 677 15.88 -15.45 6.17
C ASP A 677 17.14 -16.19 5.68
N LYS A 678 16.97 -17.31 4.97
CA LYS A 678 18.05 -18.19 4.49
C LYS A 678 18.25 -18.12 2.97
N LEU A 679 17.26 -17.65 2.21
CA LEU A 679 17.24 -17.71 0.75
C LEU A 679 17.13 -16.32 0.11
N PRO A 680 18.04 -15.93 -0.80
CA PRO A 680 18.05 -14.60 -1.39
C PRO A 680 17.01 -14.46 -2.50
N PHE A 681 15.72 -14.43 -2.13
CA PHE A 681 14.61 -14.40 -3.08
C PHE A 681 14.60 -13.17 -4.01
N LYS A 682 15.16 -12.03 -3.59
CA LYS A 682 15.46 -10.87 -4.47
C LYS A 682 16.26 -11.26 -5.74
N ASN A 683 17.02 -12.36 -5.71
CA ASN A 683 17.80 -12.90 -6.82
C ASN A 683 17.20 -14.15 -7.48
N ALA A 684 16.08 -14.68 -6.99
CA ALA A 684 15.44 -15.85 -7.57
C ALA A 684 14.77 -15.53 -8.93
N VAL A 685 14.79 -16.49 -9.86
CA VAL A 685 14.16 -16.38 -11.19
C VAL A 685 13.35 -17.60 -11.59
N GLY A 686 13.36 -18.66 -10.78
CA GLY A 686 12.59 -19.86 -11.06
C GLY A 686 12.70 -20.89 -9.95
N VAL A 687 11.98 -21.98 -10.16
CA VAL A 687 11.85 -23.12 -9.26
C VAL A 687 12.27 -24.39 -10.02
N ILE A 688 12.93 -25.29 -9.30
CA ILE A 688 13.41 -26.58 -9.78
C ILE A 688 12.95 -27.69 -8.86
N GLY A 689 12.88 -28.91 -9.38
CA GLY A 689 12.67 -30.11 -8.58
C GLY A 689 12.46 -31.33 -9.46
N GLN A 690 12.16 -32.45 -8.81
CA GLN A 690 11.86 -33.73 -9.46
C GLN A 690 10.47 -34.20 -9.04
N LEU A 691 9.68 -34.65 -10.02
CA LEU A 691 8.38 -35.27 -9.78
C LEU A 691 8.34 -36.69 -10.33
N ARG A 692 7.60 -37.56 -9.64
CA ARG A 692 7.29 -38.93 -10.05
C ARG A 692 5.91 -39.33 -9.58
N ALA A 693 5.17 -40.07 -10.39
CA ALA A 693 3.97 -40.78 -9.95
C ALA A 693 4.28 -42.27 -9.77
N ALA A 694 3.59 -42.93 -8.83
CA ALA A 694 3.68 -44.36 -8.64
C ALA A 694 3.33 -45.14 -9.93
N HIS A 695 4.02 -46.25 -10.17
CA HIS A 695 3.86 -47.07 -11.39
C HIS A 695 2.46 -47.66 -11.56
N ASN A 696 1.71 -47.75 -10.46
CA ASN A 696 0.35 -48.27 -10.35
C ASN A 696 -0.70 -47.14 -10.17
N LEU A 697 -0.31 -45.87 -10.30
CA LEU A 697 -1.21 -44.74 -10.18
C LEU A 697 -2.33 -44.82 -11.23
N LYS A 698 -3.55 -44.54 -10.79
CA LYS A 698 -4.76 -44.55 -11.60
C LYS A 698 -5.33 -43.14 -11.67
N CYS A 699 -5.52 -42.65 -12.89
CA CYS A 699 -6.36 -41.49 -13.18
C CYS A 699 -7.02 -41.73 -14.56
N ALA A 700 -8.31 -41.44 -14.68
CA ALA A 700 -9.04 -41.58 -15.94
C ALA A 700 -9.01 -40.31 -16.81
N ASP A 701 -8.53 -39.18 -16.27
CA ASP A 701 -8.39 -37.92 -17.00
C ASP A 701 -7.01 -37.86 -17.70
N PRO A 702 -6.95 -37.90 -19.06
CA PRO A 702 -5.69 -37.78 -19.80
C PRO A 702 -5.09 -36.38 -19.73
N LYS A 703 -5.80 -35.38 -19.18
CA LYS A 703 -5.31 -34.01 -18.97
C LYS A 703 -4.90 -33.73 -17.52
N ALA A 704 -4.96 -34.72 -16.63
CA ALA A 704 -4.54 -34.57 -15.24
C ALA A 704 -3.07 -34.12 -15.16
N LYS A 705 -2.79 -33.09 -14.37
CA LYS A 705 -1.48 -32.41 -14.32
C LYS A 705 -1.17 -31.89 -12.93
N ILE A 706 0.10 -31.62 -12.68
CA ILE A 706 0.61 -30.95 -11.48
C ILE A 706 1.02 -29.55 -11.89
N ASN A 707 0.43 -28.52 -11.28
CA ASN A 707 0.80 -27.11 -11.45
C ASN A 707 1.85 -26.75 -10.39
N ILE A 708 2.89 -26.01 -10.80
CA ILE A 708 3.83 -25.37 -9.88
C ILE A 708 3.51 -23.89 -9.84
N ILE A 709 3.09 -23.43 -8.67
CA ILE A 709 2.56 -22.09 -8.44
C ILE A 709 3.38 -21.48 -7.31
N LEU A 710 3.91 -20.28 -7.54
CA LEU A 710 4.52 -19.48 -6.48
C LEU A 710 3.50 -18.47 -5.96
N GLN A 711 3.68 -18.04 -4.71
CA GLN A 711 2.89 -16.97 -4.10
C GLN A 711 3.83 -15.96 -3.43
N SER A 712 3.61 -14.68 -3.69
CA SER A 712 4.36 -13.56 -3.11
C SER A 712 3.45 -12.42 -2.72
N ASP A 713 3.93 -11.53 -1.85
CA ASP A 713 3.18 -10.33 -1.44
C ASP A 713 2.94 -9.39 -2.64
N ALA A 714 3.72 -9.50 -3.70
CA ALA A 714 3.52 -8.79 -4.95
C ALA A 714 2.53 -9.50 -5.90
N ASN A 715 2.39 -10.82 -5.81
CA ASN A 715 1.46 -11.59 -6.64
C ASN A 715 1.10 -12.92 -5.96
N HIS A 716 -0.09 -12.98 -5.37
CA HIS A 716 -0.58 -14.13 -4.63
C HIS A 716 -0.76 -15.41 -5.51
N TRP A 717 -0.88 -15.28 -6.84
CA TRP A 717 -0.98 -16.42 -7.76
C TRP A 717 -0.02 -16.26 -8.95
N MET A 718 1.17 -16.87 -8.86
CA MET A 718 2.16 -16.95 -9.94
C MET A 718 2.32 -18.40 -10.48
N PRO A 719 1.43 -18.89 -11.37
CA PRO A 719 1.66 -20.15 -12.08
C PRO A 719 2.91 -20.05 -12.96
N LEU A 720 3.97 -20.78 -12.61
CA LEU A 720 5.21 -20.81 -13.39
C LEU A 720 5.23 -21.92 -14.44
N GLY A 721 4.53 -23.03 -14.18
CA GLY A 721 4.49 -24.15 -15.13
C GLY A 721 3.62 -25.31 -14.64
N SER A 722 3.58 -26.37 -15.45
CA SER A 722 2.87 -27.60 -15.10
C SER A 722 3.50 -28.83 -15.75
N VAL A 723 3.48 -29.96 -15.03
CA VAL A 723 3.92 -31.26 -15.52
C VAL A 723 2.70 -32.16 -15.73
N GLN A 724 2.60 -32.82 -16.89
CA GLN A 724 1.50 -33.73 -17.19
C GLN A 724 1.64 -35.01 -16.36
N LEU A 725 0.57 -35.48 -15.70
CA LEU A 725 0.64 -36.63 -14.79
C LEU A 725 1.06 -37.92 -15.52
N SER A 726 0.65 -38.09 -16.79
CA SER A 726 1.08 -39.20 -17.66
C SER A 726 2.59 -39.28 -17.84
N ASP A 727 3.26 -38.14 -17.81
CA ASP A 727 4.65 -38.02 -18.20
C ASP A 727 5.60 -38.41 -17.06
N ILE A 728 5.07 -38.60 -15.85
CA ILE A 728 5.83 -38.95 -14.64
C ILE A 728 5.46 -40.33 -14.06
N ILE A 729 4.56 -41.09 -14.68
CA ILE A 729 4.17 -42.42 -14.20
C ILE A 729 5.37 -43.38 -14.24
N GLY A 730 5.76 -43.88 -13.06
CA GLY A 730 6.80 -44.88 -12.90
C GLY A 730 8.25 -44.38 -13.06
N LYS A 731 8.47 -43.12 -13.46
CA LYS A 731 9.81 -42.53 -13.69
C LYS A 731 9.91 -41.12 -13.10
N TRP A 732 11.10 -40.74 -12.67
CA TRP A 732 11.39 -39.36 -12.29
C TRP A 732 11.49 -38.45 -13.53
N GLN A 733 11.04 -37.21 -13.36
CA GLN A 733 11.20 -36.13 -14.33
C GLN A 733 11.62 -34.86 -13.59
N ASP A 734 12.72 -34.27 -14.04
CA ASP A 734 13.15 -32.93 -13.62
C ASP A 734 12.18 -31.88 -14.19
N PHE A 735 11.86 -30.87 -13.39
CA PHE A 735 11.21 -29.65 -13.85
C PHE A 735 12.11 -28.43 -13.55
N GLU A 736 12.10 -27.47 -14.48
CA GLU A 736 12.73 -26.16 -14.34
C GLU A 736 11.74 -25.14 -14.91
N PHE A 737 11.17 -24.30 -14.05
CA PHE A 737 10.19 -23.27 -14.45
C PHE A 737 10.68 -21.90 -14.01
N LYS A 738 10.73 -20.96 -14.97
CA LYS A 738 11.28 -19.61 -14.78
C LYS A 738 10.19 -18.53 -14.89
N ALA A 739 10.28 -17.52 -14.03
CA ALA A 739 9.62 -16.24 -14.25
C ALA A 739 10.29 -15.57 -15.46
N THR A 740 9.55 -15.45 -16.57
CA THR A 740 10.05 -14.84 -17.83
C THR A 740 9.55 -13.42 -18.05
N LYS A 741 8.57 -12.98 -17.26
CA LYS A 741 8.01 -11.63 -17.34
C LYS A 741 8.61 -10.73 -16.26
N PRO A 742 8.84 -9.43 -16.52
CA PRO A 742 9.35 -8.49 -15.51
C PRO A 742 8.52 -8.48 -14.22
N GLU A 743 7.19 -8.40 -14.32
CA GLU A 743 6.32 -8.33 -13.16
C GLU A 743 6.37 -9.60 -12.29
N HIS A 744 6.63 -10.76 -12.89
CA HIS A 744 6.87 -12.00 -12.14
C HIS A 744 8.28 -12.02 -11.54
N LEU A 745 9.29 -11.51 -12.24
CA LEU A 745 10.69 -11.47 -11.78
C LEU A 745 10.87 -10.55 -10.57
N ASP A 746 10.18 -9.41 -10.55
CA ASP A 746 10.23 -8.48 -9.42
C ASP A 746 9.39 -9.05 -8.25
N ALA A 747 8.27 -9.72 -8.55
CA ALA A 747 7.49 -10.46 -7.56
C ALA A 747 8.21 -11.68 -6.94
N MET A 748 9.28 -12.22 -7.57
CA MET A 748 10.13 -13.24 -6.95
C MET A 748 10.80 -12.72 -5.67
N GLY A 749 11.00 -11.41 -5.54
CA GLY A 749 11.68 -10.81 -4.38
C GLY A 749 10.90 -10.89 -3.06
N LYS A 750 9.57 -11.04 -3.14
CA LYS A 750 8.63 -11.08 -1.99
C LYS A 750 7.97 -12.46 -1.82
N LEU A 751 8.64 -13.54 -2.21
CA LEU A 751 8.10 -14.91 -2.14
C LEU A 751 7.92 -15.38 -0.70
N TYR A 752 6.71 -15.83 -0.37
CA TYR A 752 6.40 -16.46 0.91
C TYR A 752 5.93 -17.91 0.77
N SER A 753 5.53 -18.39 -0.43
CA SER A 753 5.01 -19.75 -0.60
C SER A 753 5.25 -20.43 -1.95
N ILE A 754 5.39 -21.76 -1.93
CA ILE A 754 5.28 -22.65 -3.11
C ILE A 754 4.07 -23.56 -2.93
N ARG A 755 3.13 -23.54 -3.88
CA ARG A 755 1.99 -24.46 -3.97
C ARG A 755 2.16 -25.43 -5.13
N ILE A 756 2.31 -26.72 -4.82
CA ILE A 756 2.32 -27.82 -5.80
C ILE A 756 0.93 -28.45 -5.82
N GLN A 757 0.13 -28.04 -6.81
CA GLN A 757 -1.30 -28.35 -6.90
C GLN A 757 -1.55 -29.44 -7.94
N ILE A 758 -2.39 -30.44 -7.64
CA ILE A 758 -2.83 -31.44 -8.62
C ILE A 758 -4.22 -31.11 -9.17
N GLN A 759 -4.34 -31.09 -10.50
CA GLN A 759 -5.60 -30.78 -11.20
C GLN A 759 -6.03 -31.98 -12.03
N SER A 760 -7.29 -32.42 -11.87
CA SER A 760 -7.88 -33.54 -12.61
C SER A 760 -9.41 -33.44 -12.64
N LEU A 761 -10.04 -33.88 -13.74
CA LEU A 761 -11.49 -34.05 -13.86
C LEU A 761 -11.98 -35.44 -13.45
N ALA A 762 -11.08 -36.32 -13.01
CA ALA A 762 -11.39 -37.66 -12.53
C ALA A 762 -10.68 -37.98 -11.19
N PRO A 763 -11.24 -38.86 -10.35
CA PRO A 763 -10.57 -39.31 -9.14
C PRO A 763 -9.20 -39.94 -9.44
N ILE A 764 -8.24 -39.70 -8.54
CA ILE A 764 -6.88 -40.21 -8.62
C ILE A 764 -6.68 -41.25 -7.51
N THR A 765 -5.92 -42.31 -7.78
CA THR A 765 -5.48 -43.25 -6.73
C THR A 765 -4.01 -43.60 -6.92
N GLY A 766 -3.19 -43.36 -5.90
CA GLY A 766 -1.76 -43.65 -5.90
C GLY A 766 -0.94 -42.49 -5.33
N ASP A 767 0.36 -42.73 -5.22
CA ASP A 767 1.29 -41.83 -4.56
C ASP A 767 1.99 -40.94 -5.59
N ILE A 768 2.13 -39.64 -5.27
CA ILE A 768 2.95 -38.67 -5.99
C ILE A 768 4.18 -38.36 -5.14
N TYR A 769 5.35 -38.39 -5.76
CA TYR A 769 6.64 -38.17 -5.12
C TYR A 769 7.28 -36.87 -5.60
N LEU A 770 7.88 -36.14 -4.66
CA LEU A 770 8.65 -34.92 -4.87
C LEU A 770 10.06 -35.11 -4.30
N ASP A 771 11.07 -34.64 -5.03
CA ASP A 771 12.44 -34.59 -4.55
C ASP A 771 13.25 -33.44 -5.17
N ASP A 772 14.43 -33.15 -4.61
CA ASP A 772 15.40 -32.14 -5.06
C ASP A 772 14.78 -30.75 -5.33
N LEU A 773 13.74 -30.36 -4.56
CA LEU A 773 13.06 -29.07 -4.71
C LEU A 773 14.01 -27.92 -4.35
N GLY A 774 13.96 -26.84 -5.12
CA GLY A 774 14.71 -25.63 -4.82
C GLY A 774 14.49 -24.53 -5.85
N PHE A 775 15.44 -23.60 -5.92
CA PHE A 775 15.31 -22.39 -6.72
C PHE A 775 16.48 -22.18 -7.69
N ILE A 776 16.20 -21.37 -8.71
CA ILE A 776 17.18 -20.86 -9.66
C ILE A 776 17.51 -19.44 -9.22
N PHE A 777 18.74 -19.21 -8.78
CA PHE A 777 19.22 -17.90 -8.37
C PHE A 777 20.11 -17.28 -9.45
N ARG A 778 19.98 -15.98 -9.64
CA ARG A 778 20.97 -15.19 -10.38
C ARG A 778 22.13 -14.86 -9.47
N THR A 779 23.35 -15.11 -9.95
CA THR A 779 24.61 -14.81 -9.26
C THR A 779 25.43 -13.81 -10.08
N GLY A 780 25.91 -12.76 -9.42
CA GLY A 780 26.77 -11.71 -10.00
C GLY A 780 26.60 -10.35 -9.33
N LEU A 781 25.34 -9.97 -9.08
CA LEU A 781 24.99 -8.84 -8.22
C LEU A 781 25.45 -9.11 -6.78
#